data_AF-A0A363U2U0-F1
#
_entry.id   AF-A0A363U2U0-F1
#
_cell.length_a   1.000
_cell.length_b   1.000
_cell.length_c   1.000
_cell.angle_alpha   90.00
_cell.angle_beta   90.00
_cell.angle_gamma   90.00
#
_symmetry.space_group_name_H-M   'P 1'
#
loop_
_entity.id
_entity.type
_entity.pdbx_description
1 polymer ?
#
loop_
_entity_poly.entity_id
_entity_poly.type
_entity_poly.pdbx_seq_one_letter_code
_entity_poly.pdbx_strand_id
1 'polypeptide(L)'
;MKIVQPPREVFWRAALLASAALPFLSIWQSIRLAQELGIDIASRPSWMGLIVGLFFLGFIPLLAWTLTWSRDHERILSFLEFPERADDKFRWIGWIFLAASIIGYTAVLTVPFIRNIFGGEGWLRFLIFWIFSVIGLFAFKSIRRNMPWFSALLFVALLQTAFHLIAVQFSYVTDYPFAMGWSETSRYYYPSLFLSELVYGQKYPWPILHPTLHLLLMPPYLVDAPLWAHRLWQVMIRLIFVAAVVPAVMRRLSVQGKATRWLVALGMILYLFMGPLYFHLAVPVIILLYGFSSQDDRRTWVAVIAASIWCGWSRVNWYPVPGMIAAVLYLMESPVRGKNVWQYLLKPALWFIAGTLTAFLSQRVYIALSGVPAELFYTSLSSDLLWYRLLPNASYFLGILPAALLASLPMWLVVYFALRGRNENWHPMRIFFIFSALLVLFLGGLVVSLKIGGGADLHNMDAYFVLLLIVVGYLLSGRYRREDGGLAQPMSLHWTIVVLLIAMPIWSQLQFNAGIRSYDANGTQAVLSALQERVDQVHAQNGEILFITQRHLISMHMLNNVTLIPEYEREDLMEWAMADNTEYLGRFQTDMENQRFDLIVVDPLNYSIYSRRRGFSDENNVWVRRVMKHILCNYREAAVFPEDEIALYVPQSGERQCP
;
A
#
# COMPACT_ATOMS: atom_id res chain seq x y z
N MET A 1 -25.55 -2.68 -12.18
CA MET A 1 -25.46 -3.40 -10.89
C MET A 1 -26.49 -2.81 -9.95
N LYS A 2 -27.23 -3.66 -9.22
CA LYS A 2 -28.22 -3.24 -8.22
C LYS A 2 -27.82 -3.85 -6.87
N ILE A 3 -27.78 -3.05 -5.81
CA ILE A 3 -27.55 -3.57 -4.45
C ILE A 3 -28.93 -3.94 -3.87
N VAL A 4 -29.13 -5.22 -3.57
CA VAL A 4 -30.31 -5.71 -2.87
C VAL A 4 -30.14 -5.35 -1.40
N GLN A 5 -30.98 -4.43 -0.93
CA GLN A 5 -30.94 -3.96 0.46
C GLN A 5 -31.40 -5.07 1.41
N PRO A 6 -30.87 -5.13 2.64
CA PRO A 6 -31.43 -5.99 3.67
C PRO A 6 -32.87 -5.54 4.02
N PRO A 7 -33.74 -6.47 4.44
CA PRO A 7 -34.99 -6.09 5.11
C PRO A 7 -34.72 -5.19 6.32
N ARG A 8 -35.66 -4.29 6.63
CA ARG A 8 -35.55 -3.32 7.74
C ARG A 8 -35.15 -3.97 9.06
N GLU A 9 -35.86 -5.02 9.46
CA GLU A 9 -35.56 -5.76 10.70
C GLU A 9 -34.16 -6.39 10.68
N VAL A 10 -33.78 -7.00 9.55
CA VAL A 10 -32.48 -7.67 9.40
C VAL A 10 -31.34 -6.66 9.52
N PHE A 11 -31.48 -5.48 8.92
CA PHE A 11 -30.51 -4.40 9.04
C PHE A 11 -30.30 -3.97 10.50
N TRP A 12 -31.38 -3.61 11.20
CA TRP A 12 -31.29 -3.12 12.57
C TRP A 12 -30.83 -4.20 13.54
N ARG A 13 -31.29 -5.44 13.38
CA ARG A 13 -30.79 -6.58 14.18
C ARG A 13 -29.29 -6.79 13.97
N ALA A 14 -28.79 -6.71 12.74
CA ALA A 14 -27.35 -6.83 12.49
C ALA A 14 -26.55 -5.65 13.08
N ALA A 15 -27.04 -4.41 12.92
CA ALA A 15 -26.37 -3.22 13.45
C ALA A 15 -26.33 -3.21 14.98
N LEU A 16 -27.45 -3.55 15.64
CA LEU A 16 -27.51 -3.65 17.10
C LEU A 16 -26.64 -4.79 17.64
N LEU A 17 -26.61 -5.94 16.95
CA LEU A 17 -25.73 -7.04 17.34
C LEU A 17 -24.25 -6.65 17.24
N ALA A 18 -23.84 -5.94 16.19
CA ALA A 18 -22.47 -5.43 16.07
C ALA A 18 -22.15 -4.40 17.17
N SER A 19 -23.07 -3.46 17.43
CA SER A 19 -22.96 -2.48 18.54
C SER A 19 -22.89 -3.15 19.91
N ALA A 20 -23.47 -4.33 20.09
CA ALA A 20 -23.39 -5.11 21.32
C ALA A 20 -22.11 -5.94 21.41
N ALA A 21 -21.73 -6.64 20.34
CA ALA A 21 -20.60 -7.57 20.34
C ALA A 21 -19.25 -6.86 20.48
N LEU A 22 -19.05 -5.73 19.81
CA LEU A 22 -17.76 -5.02 19.80
C LEU A 22 -17.32 -4.55 21.19
N PRO A 23 -18.18 -3.98 22.06
CA PRO A 23 -17.80 -3.69 23.44
C PRO A 23 -17.39 -4.92 24.25
N PHE A 24 -18.08 -6.07 24.09
CA PHE A 24 -17.69 -7.29 24.80
C PHE A 24 -16.35 -7.87 24.31
N LEU A 25 -16.08 -7.82 23.00
CA LEU A 25 -14.78 -8.18 22.45
C LEU A 25 -13.66 -7.25 22.93
N SER A 26 -13.97 -5.96 23.04
CA SER A 26 -13.06 -4.95 23.61
C SER A 26 -12.80 -5.19 25.10
N ILE A 27 -13.79 -5.64 25.89
CA ILE A 27 -13.57 -6.05 27.29
C ILE A 27 -12.59 -7.23 27.35
N TRP A 28 -12.83 -8.27 26.56
CA TRP A 28 -11.93 -9.43 26.50
C TRP A 28 -10.49 -9.02 26.17
N GLN A 29 -10.32 -8.15 25.16
CA GLN A 29 -9.02 -7.61 24.77
C GLN A 29 -8.39 -6.76 25.88
N SER A 30 -9.17 -5.93 26.56
CA SER A 30 -8.69 -5.07 27.65
C SER A 30 -8.21 -5.89 28.85
N ILE A 31 -8.91 -6.97 29.19
CA ILE A 31 -8.48 -7.89 30.25
C ILE A 31 -7.13 -8.54 29.89
N ARG A 32 -6.97 -8.98 28.65
CA ARG A 32 -5.70 -9.55 28.18
C ARG A 32 -4.56 -8.52 28.22
N LEU A 33 -4.81 -7.30 27.74
CA LEU A 33 -3.81 -6.22 27.77
C LEU A 33 -3.41 -5.89 29.22
N ALA A 34 -4.37 -5.83 30.16
CA ALA A 34 -4.06 -5.61 31.57
C ALA A 34 -3.16 -6.72 32.14
N GLN A 35 -3.40 -7.99 31.79
CA GLN A 35 -2.55 -9.10 32.20
C GLN A 35 -1.13 -8.98 31.62
N GLU A 36 -1.00 -8.64 30.35
CA GLU A 36 0.29 -8.43 29.68
C GLU A 36 1.08 -7.26 30.31
N LEU A 37 0.38 -6.23 30.79
CA LEU A 37 0.97 -5.09 31.50
C LEU A 37 1.17 -5.33 33.02
N GLY A 38 0.80 -6.50 33.56
CA GLY A 38 0.89 -6.80 34.99
C GLY A 38 -0.04 -5.95 35.87
N ILE A 39 -1.15 -5.45 35.30
CA ILE A 39 -2.10 -4.59 35.98
C ILE A 39 -3.19 -5.42 36.64
N ASP A 40 -3.30 -5.33 37.96
CA ASP A 40 -4.48 -5.81 38.68
C ASP A 40 -5.66 -4.85 38.46
N ILE A 41 -6.66 -5.34 37.73
CA ILE A 41 -7.84 -4.56 37.36
C ILE A 41 -8.63 -4.14 38.61
N ALA A 42 -8.75 -5.00 39.63
CA ALA A 42 -9.61 -4.73 40.79
C ALA A 42 -9.07 -3.58 41.66
N SER A 43 -7.76 -3.33 41.62
CA SER A 43 -7.11 -2.23 42.35
C SER A 43 -6.95 -0.95 41.54
N ARG A 44 -7.36 -0.93 40.26
CA ARG A 44 -7.22 0.24 39.37
C ARG A 44 -8.58 0.76 38.90
N PRO A 45 -9.11 1.86 39.51
CA PRO A 45 -10.42 2.41 39.16
C PRO A 45 -10.59 2.78 37.68
N SER A 46 -9.51 3.18 36.99
CA SER A 46 -9.55 3.50 35.56
C SER A 46 -9.86 2.28 34.68
N TRP A 47 -9.27 1.13 34.99
CA TRP A 47 -9.51 -0.12 34.27
C TRP A 47 -10.89 -0.70 34.58
N MET A 48 -11.31 -0.65 35.85
CA MET A 48 -12.69 -0.99 36.22
C MET A 48 -13.70 -0.10 35.51
N GLY A 49 -13.47 1.21 35.51
CA GLY A 49 -14.32 2.19 34.82
C GLY A 49 -14.40 1.92 33.32
N LEU A 50 -13.29 1.57 32.67
CA LEU A 50 -13.26 1.16 31.26
C LEU A 50 -14.13 -0.08 31.02
N ILE A 51 -13.94 -1.15 31.80
CA ILE A 51 -14.69 -2.41 31.63
C ILE A 51 -16.18 -2.20 31.88
N VAL A 52 -16.54 -1.49 32.95
CA VAL A 52 -17.94 -1.17 33.28
C VAL A 52 -18.57 -0.30 32.19
N GLY A 53 -17.84 0.71 31.71
CA GLY A 53 -18.28 1.56 30.61
C GLY A 53 -18.55 0.76 29.33
N LEU A 54 -17.61 -0.11 28.94
CA LEU A 54 -17.78 -1.02 27.81
C LEU A 54 -18.95 -2.00 28.02
N PHE A 55 -19.16 -2.49 29.24
CA PHE A 55 -20.26 -3.40 29.54
C PHE A 55 -21.60 -2.73 29.28
N PHE A 56 -21.82 -1.52 29.81
CA PHE A 56 -23.06 -0.79 29.55
C PHE A 56 -23.21 -0.41 28.08
N LEU A 57 -22.11 -0.04 27.42
CA LEU A 57 -22.10 0.26 25.99
C LEU A 57 -22.51 -0.94 25.14
N GLY A 58 -22.18 -2.17 25.54
CA GLY A 58 -22.63 -3.41 24.88
C GLY A 58 -24.02 -3.88 25.32
N PHE A 59 -24.36 -3.69 26.59
CA PHE A 59 -25.63 -4.17 27.17
C PHE A 59 -26.85 -3.43 26.63
N ILE A 60 -26.78 -2.10 26.47
CA ILE A 60 -27.89 -1.30 25.92
C ILE A 60 -28.31 -1.75 24.50
N PRO A 61 -27.41 -1.85 23.51
CA PRO A 61 -27.77 -2.33 22.18
C PRO A 61 -28.15 -3.82 22.18
N LEU A 62 -27.63 -4.64 23.10
CA LEU A 62 -28.08 -6.03 23.27
C LEU A 62 -29.54 -6.08 23.73
N LEU A 63 -29.91 -5.26 24.71
CA LEU A 63 -31.30 -5.14 25.16
C LEU A 63 -32.20 -4.68 24.01
N ALA A 64 -31.82 -3.62 23.29
CA ALA A 64 -32.56 -3.15 22.12
C ALA A 64 -32.69 -4.26 21.05
N TRP A 65 -31.62 -5.01 20.79
CA TRP A 65 -31.62 -6.16 19.89
C TRP A 65 -32.63 -7.22 20.33
N THR A 66 -32.66 -7.61 21.61
CA THR A 66 -33.66 -8.58 22.13
C THR A 66 -35.09 -8.07 21.97
N LEU A 67 -35.33 -6.78 22.21
CA LEU A 67 -36.65 -6.15 22.06
C LEU A 67 -37.12 -6.10 20.61
N THR A 68 -36.21 -6.15 19.61
CA THR A 68 -36.63 -6.27 18.19
C THR A 68 -37.25 -7.62 17.85
N TRP A 69 -37.16 -8.63 18.73
CA TRP A 69 -37.85 -9.92 18.59
C TRP A 69 -39.16 -10.00 19.39
N SER A 70 -39.49 -8.93 20.13
CA SER A 70 -40.71 -8.87 20.94
C SER A 70 -41.89 -8.27 20.16
N ARG A 71 -43.03 -8.16 20.84
CA ARG A 71 -44.23 -7.48 20.32
C ARG A 71 -44.01 -5.97 20.11
N ASP A 72 -42.99 -5.38 20.74
CA ASP A 72 -42.67 -3.95 20.64
C ASP A 72 -41.70 -3.61 19.50
N HIS A 73 -41.37 -4.55 18.60
CA HIS A 73 -40.36 -4.34 17.56
C HIS A 73 -40.60 -3.06 16.72
N GLU A 74 -41.84 -2.76 16.31
CA GLU A 74 -42.15 -1.55 15.53
C GLU A 74 -41.87 -0.26 16.32
N ARG A 75 -42.12 -0.24 17.63
CA ARG A 75 -41.80 0.91 18.48
C ARG A 75 -40.29 1.12 18.58
N ILE A 76 -39.53 0.04 18.75
CA ILE A 76 -38.07 0.12 18.82
C ILE A 76 -37.47 0.55 17.48
N LEU A 77 -37.90 -0.05 16.37
CA LEU A 77 -37.37 0.29 15.04
C LEU A 77 -37.73 1.72 14.64
N SER A 78 -38.97 2.16 14.90
CA SER A 78 -39.35 3.53 14.64
C SER A 78 -38.55 4.51 15.50
N PHE A 79 -38.29 4.19 16.77
CA PHE A 79 -37.43 4.99 17.64
C PHE A 79 -36.01 5.14 17.07
N LEU A 80 -35.39 4.05 16.61
CA LEU A 80 -34.07 4.10 15.97
C LEU A 80 -34.06 4.96 14.69
N GLU A 81 -35.17 4.98 13.95
CA GLU A 81 -35.32 5.74 12.71
C GLU A 81 -35.74 7.21 12.92
N PHE A 82 -35.63 7.74 14.15
CA PHE A 82 -36.00 9.13 14.47
C PHE A 82 -35.38 10.21 13.54
N PRO A 83 -34.17 10.08 12.96
CA PRO A 83 -33.62 11.11 12.08
C PRO A 83 -34.44 11.36 10.81
N GLU A 84 -35.23 10.38 10.36
CA GLU A 84 -36.14 10.57 9.24
C GLU A 84 -37.30 11.52 9.57
N ARG A 85 -37.57 11.73 10.86
CA ARG A 85 -38.65 12.56 11.40
C ARG A 85 -38.17 13.88 11.99
N ALA A 86 -36.86 14.09 12.09
CA ALA A 86 -36.28 15.33 12.61
C ALA A 86 -36.63 16.53 11.71
N ASP A 87 -36.90 17.70 12.29
CA ASP A 87 -37.18 18.93 11.52
C ASP A 87 -35.98 19.33 10.64
N ASP A 88 -36.26 19.83 9.44
CA ASP A 88 -35.26 20.32 8.47
C ASP A 88 -34.38 21.44 9.05
N LYS A 89 -34.88 22.18 10.06
CA LYS A 89 -34.09 23.18 10.80
C LYS A 89 -32.86 22.60 11.50
N PHE A 90 -32.83 21.29 11.77
CA PHE A 90 -31.70 20.62 12.43
C PHE A 90 -30.70 19.99 11.45
N ARG A 91 -30.85 20.20 10.13
CA ARG A 91 -29.94 19.62 9.13
C ARG A 91 -28.49 20.08 9.28
N TRP A 92 -28.24 21.29 9.76
CA TRP A 92 -26.89 21.80 10.01
C TRP A 92 -26.18 21.04 11.15
N ILE A 93 -26.92 20.62 12.19
CA ILE A 93 -26.41 19.76 13.27
C ILE A 93 -25.98 18.41 12.68
N GLY A 94 -26.75 17.87 11.73
CA GLY A 94 -26.39 16.68 10.97
C GLY A 94 -25.04 16.83 10.26
N TRP A 95 -24.75 17.99 9.65
CA TRP A 95 -23.45 18.22 9.00
C TRP A 95 -22.29 18.24 9.99
N ILE A 96 -22.47 18.85 11.17
CA ILE A 96 -21.45 18.87 12.23
C ILE A 96 -21.16 17.44 12.72
N PHE A 97 -22.18 16.66 13.05
CA PHE A 97 -21.98 15.28 13.48
C PHE A 97 -21.42 14.39 12.37
N LEU A 98 -21.77 14.64 11.11
CA LEU A 98 -21.18 13.92 9.98
C LEU A 98 -19.69 14.24 9.86
N ALA A 99 -19.29 15.51 9.94
CA ALA A 99 -17.87 15.89 9.94
C ALA A 99 -17.12 15.28 11.13
N ALA A 100 -17.71 15.36 12.33
CA ALA A 100 -17.16 14.75 13.54
C ALA A 100 -17.04 13.22 13.41
N SER A 101 -17.97 12.54 12.74
CA SER A 101 -17.90 11.09 12.51
C SER A 101 -16.77 10.69 11.55
N ILE A 102 -16.57 11.45 10.48
CA ILE A 102 -15.54 11.18 9.48
C ILE A 102 -14.15 11.40 10.06
N ILE A 103 -13.98 12.46 10.85
CA ILE A 103 -12.68 12.87 11.40
C ILE A 103 -12.40 12.16 12.74
N GLY A 104 -13.44 11.91 13.54
CA GLY A 104 -13.35 11.55 14.94
C GLY A 104 -12.56 10.27 15.21
N TYR A 105 -12.72 9.23 14.39
CA TYR A 105 -11.91 8.00 14.52
C TYR A 105 -10.42 8.29 14.41
N THR A 106 -10.01 9.02 13.37
CA THR A 106 -8.62 9.41 13.17
C THR A 106 -8.13 10.33 14.28
N ALA A 107 -8.92 11.35 14.64
CA ALA A 107 -8.56 12.31 15.68
C ALA A 107 -8.33 11.64 17.05
N VAL A 108 -9.20 10.73 17.45
CA VAL A 108 -9.06 9.97 18.70
C VAL A 108 -7.75 9.16 18.70
N LEU A 109 -7.40 8.51 17.58
CA LEU A 109 -6.16 7.73 17.48
C LEU A 109 -4.89 8.58 17.33
N THR A 110 -5.01 9.88 17.05
CA THR A 110 -3.85 10.80 17.05
C THR A 110 -3.46 11.25 18.46
N VAL A 111 -4.34 11.10 19.46
CA VAL A 111 -4.06 11.47 20.85
C VAL A 111 -2.99 10.51 21.41
N PRO A 112 -1.81 11.00 21.87
CA PRO A 112 -0.70 10.14 22.27
C PRO A 112 -1.05 9.08 23.31
N PHE A 113 -1.83 9.44 24.32
CA PHE A 113 -2.29 8.51 25.37
C PHE A 113 -3.12 7.36 24.78
N ILE A 114 -4.12 7.68 23.95
CA ILE A 114 -4.98 6.69 23.31
C ILE A 114 -4.18 5.82 22.34
N ARG A 115 -3.29 6.43 21.55
CA ARG A 115 -2.43 5.73 20.60
C ARG A 115 -1.51 4.74 21.28
N ASN A 116 -0.89 5.13 22.38
CA ASN A 116 0.09 4.28 23.08
C ASN A 116 -0.56 3.08 23.77
N ILE A 117 -1.77 3.24 24.30
CA ILE A 117 -2.47 2.15 25.01
C ILE A 117 -3.32 1.30 24.04
N PHE A 118 -4.04 1.93 23.11
CA PHE A 118 -5.04 1.26 22.27
C PHE A 118 -4.65 1.17 20.79
N GLY A 119 -3.54 1.78 20.36
CA GLY A 119 -3.11 1.77 18.96
C GLY A 119 -2.75 0.39 18.43
N GLY A 120 -2.39 -0.56 19.30
CA GLY A 120 -2.18 -1.97 18.97
C GLY A 120 -3.45 -2.84 19.07
N GLU A 121 -4.52 -2.33 19.69
CA GLU A 121 -5.65 -3.14 20.11
C GLU A 121 -6.78 -3.18 19.08
N GLY A 122 -6.77 -4.21 18.23
CA GLY A 122 -7.68 -4.35 17.09
C GLY A 122 -9.19 -4.21 17.39
N TRP A 123 -9.72 -4.83 18.46
CA TRP A 123 -11.15 -4.74 18.78
C TRP A 123 -11.57 -3.38 19.30
N LEU A 124 -10.75 -2.76 20.16
CA LEU A 124 -10.98 -1.40 20.64
C LEU A 124 -10.96 -0.39 19.49
N ARG A 125 -10.00 -0.50 18.57
CA ARG A 125 -9.94 0.35 17.37
C ARG A 125 -11.18 0.17 16.50
N PHE A 126 -11.62 -1.08 16.31
CA PHE A 126 -12.82 -1.35 15.52
C PHE A 126 -14.09 -0.85 16.20
N LEU A 127 -14.18 -0.93 17.53
CA LEU A 127 -15.27 -0.35 18.31
C LEU A 127 -15.33 1.17 18.15
N ILE A 128 -14.21 1.87 18.30
CA ILE A 128 -14.15 3.33 18.12
C ILE A 128 -14.58 3.69 16.69
N PHE A 129 -14.05 2.98 15.69
CA PHE A 129 -14.46 3.13 14.30
C PHE A 129 -15.98 2.96 14.12
N TRP A 130 -16.54 1.89 14.69
CA TRP A 130 -17.96 1.55 14.60
C TRP A 130 -18.86 2.60 15.26
N ILE A 131 -18.50 3.09 16.45
CA ILE A 131 -19.24 4.15 17.15
C ILE A 131 -19.34 5.39 16.27
N PHE A 132 -18.22 5.84 15.70
CA PHE A 132 -18.23 6.98 14.78
C PHE A 132 -19.04 6.69 13.51
N SER A 133 -18.97 5.47 12.95
CA SER A 133 -19.80 5.09 11.80
C SER A 133 -21.30 5.11 12.11
N VAL A 134 -21.71 4.71 13.31
CA VAL A 134 -23.12 4.78 13.76
C VAL A 134 -23.57 6.23 14.00
N ILE A 135 -22.73 7.06 14.63
CA ILE A 135 -22.99 8.50 14.75
C ILE A 135 -23.17 9.13 13.36
N GLY A 136 -22.25 8.83 12.45
CA GLY A 136 -22.27 9.32 11.08
C GLY A 136 -23.46 8.80 10.28
N LEU A 137 -23.92 7.56 10.52
CA LEU A 137 -25.15 7.02 9.93
C LEU A 137 -26.36 7.89 10.30
N PHE A 138 -26.58 8.13 11.59
CA PHE A 138 -27.70 8.95 12.05
C PHE A 138 -27.57 10.39 11.55
N ALA A 139 -26.38 10.97 11.60
CA ALA A 139 -26.10 12.31 11.09
C ALA A 139 -26.38 12.43 9.58
N PHE A 140 -25.93 11.45 8.78
CA PHE A 140 -26.19 11.40 7.35
C PHE A 140 -27.67 11.26 7.03
N LYS A 141 -28.43 10.48 7.81
CA LYS A 141 -29.87 10.30 7.62
C LYS A 141 -30.68 11.56 7.99
N SER A 142 -30.21 12.37 8.94
CA SER A 142 -30.76 13.71 9.18
C SER A 142 -30.57 14.65 7.98
N ILE A 143 -29.49 14.48 7.20
CA ILE A 143 -29.20 15.31 6.02
C ILE A 143 -29.91 14.77 4.76
N ARG A 144 -29.88 13.46 4.54
CA ARG A 144 -30.39 12.76 3.35
C ARG A 144 -31.25 11.56 3.73
N ARG A 145 -32.56 11.79 3.82
CA ARG A 145 -33.55 10.76 4.20
C ARG A 145 -33.75 9.69 3.13
N ASN A 146 -33.59 9.99 1.84
CA ASN A 146 -33.96 9.07 0.74
C ASN A 146 -33.00 7.88 0.54
N MET A 147 -31.83 7.88 1.18
CA MET A 147 -30.87 6.78 1.04
C MET A 147 -31.24 5.63 2.00
N PRO A 148 -31.25 4.37 1.53
CA PRO A 148 -31.46 3.21 2.42
C PRO A 148 -30.43 3.19 3.55
N TRP A 149 -30.85 2.84 4.77
CA TRP A 149 -30.01 2.82 5.97
C TRP A 149 -28.71 2.03 5.80
N PHE A 150 -28.79 0.82 5.22
CA PHE A 150 -27.61 0.01 4.92
C PHE A 150 -26.63 0.76 4.03
N SER A 151 -27.11 1.33 2.92
CA SER A 151 -26.25 2.06 1.99
C SER A 151 -25.65 3.33 2.61
N ALA A 152 -26.40 4.02 3.48
CA ALA A 152 -25.92 5.17 4.24
C ALA A 152 -24.78 4.77 5.19
N LEU A 153 -24.93 3.65 5.91
CA LEU A 153 -23.88 3.12 6.80
C LEU A 153 -22.61 2.77 6.02
N LEU A 154 -22.75 2.07 4.89
CA LEU A 154 -21.60 1.79 4.03
C LEU A 154 -20.92 3.06 3.54
N PHE A 155 -21.70 4.06 3.12
CA PHE A 155 -21.15 5.32 2.62
C PHE A 155 -20.33 6.04 3.69
N VAL A 156 -20.86 6.15 4.91
CA VAL A 156 -20.17 6.76 6.06
C VAL A 156 -18.92 5.97 6.41
N ALA A 157 -19.01 4.65 6.55
CA ALA A 157 -17.86 3.81 6.90
C ALA A 157 -16.74 3.89 5.86
N LEU A 158 -17.08 3.86 4.56
CA LEU A 158 -16.11 4.01 3.47
C LEU A 158 -15.49 5.40 3.44
N LEU A 159 -16.28 6.46 3.68
CA LEU A 159 -15.78 7.83 3.70
C LEU A 159 -14.86 8.09 4.90
N GLN A 160 -15.23 7.60 6.09
CA GLN A 160 -14.40 7.62 7.29
C GLN A 160 -13.08 6.86 7.06
N THR A 161 -13.13 5.69 6.42
CA THR A 161 -11.93 4.91 6.07
C THR A 161 -11.05 5.63 5.05
N ALA A 162 -11.64 6.24 4.01
CA ALA A 162 -10.91 7.00 3.02
C ALA A 162 -10.23 8.24 3.63
N PHE A 163 -10.92 8.93 4.54
CA PHE A 163 -10.32 10.03 5.30
C PHE A 163 -9.16 9.55 6.17
N HIS A 164 -9.32 8.42 6.88
CA HIS A 164 -8.26 7.83 7.68
C HIS A 164 -7.03 7.47 6.84
N LEU A 165 -7.22 6.82 5.69
CA LEU A 165 -6.16 6.52 4.73
C LEU A 165 -5.41 7.80 4.32
N ILE A 166 -6.13 8.86 3.95
CA ILE A 166 -5.53 10.15 3.57
C ILE A 166 -4.72 10.71 4.73
N ALA A 167 -5.30 10.78 5.93
CA ALA A 167 -4.63 11.30 7.12
C ALA A 167 -3.34 10.51 7.46
N VAL A 168 -3.37 9.17 7.34
CA VAL A 168 -2.17 8.34 7.51
C VAL A 168 -1.10 8.71 6.48
N GLN A 169 -1.43 8.80 5.20
CA GLN A 169 -0.44 9.14 4.17
C GLN A 169 0.16 10.55 4.38
N PHE A 170 -0.66 11.53 4.74
CA PHE A 170 -0.20 12.90 4.97
C PHE A 170 0.60 13.08 6.26
N SER A 171 0.50 12.15 7.21
CA SER A 171 1.32 12.20 8.44
C SER A 171 2.83 12.06 8.20
N TYR A 172 3.23 11.61 7.02
CA TYR A 172 4.62 11.55 6.57
C TYR A 172 5.11 12.83 5.87
N VAL A 173 4.25 13.85 5.72
CA VAL A 173 4.65 15.13 5.13
C VAL A 173 5.14 16.04 6.23
N THR A 174 6.46 16.03 6.43
CA THR A 174 7.16 16.83 7.44
C THR A 174 8.40 17.48 6.85
N ASP A 175 8.91 18.50 7.52
CA ASP A 175 10.19 19.17 7.29
C ASP A 175 11.38 18.53 8.04
N TYR A 176 11.14 17.42 8.75
CA TYR A 176 12.18 16.67 9.46
C TYR A 176 13.31 16.26 8.51
N PRO A 177 14.55 16.75 8.69
CA PRO A 177 15.61 16.66 7.68
C PRO A 177 16.14 15.25 7.43
N PHE A 178 15.90 14.29 8.31
CA PHE A 178 16.45 12.94 8.21
C PHE A 178 15.39 11.88 7.83
N ALA A 179 15.87 10.68 7.53
CA ALA A 179 15.02 9.55 7.17
C ALA A 179 14.00 9.20 8.27
N MET A 180 12.75 8.95 7.88
CA MET A 180 11.67 8.47 8.74
C MET A 180 11.40 6.97 8.59
N GLY A 181 12.19 6.30 7.75
CA GLY A 181 12.14 4.86 7.51
C GLY A 181 13.27 4.39 6.60
N TRP A 182 13.49 3.08 6.60
CA TRP A 182 14.64 2.43 5.96
C TRP A 182 14.82 2.71 4.47
N SER A 183 13.76 2.95 3.72
CA SER A 183 13.82 3.13 2.25
C SER A 183 13.47 4.57 1.84
N GLU A 184 13.28 5.48 2.80
CA GLU A 184 12.61 6.75 2.49
C GLU A 184 13.53 7.68 1.70
N THR A 185 14.74 7.90 2.21
CA THR A 185 15.67 8.89 1.65
C THR A 185 16.26 8.45 0.32
N SER A 186 16.37 7.14 0.08
CA SER A 186 16.72 6.55 -1.21
C SER A 186 15.68 6.91 -2.29
N ARG A 187 14.39 7.00 -1.94
CA ARG A 187 13.34 7.46 -2.86
C ARG A 187 13.43 8.93 -3.22
N TYR A 188 14.18 9.74 -2.47
CA TYR A 188 14.45 11.13 -2.83
C TYR A 188 15.81 11.28 -3.51
N TYR A 189 16.82 10.49 -3.10
CA TYR A 189 18.10 10.42 -3.78
C TYR A 189 17.98 9.94 -5.25
N TYR A 190 17.44 8.76 -5.52
CA TYR A 190 17.44 8.21 -6.88
C TYR A 190 16.78 9.10 -7.95
N PRO A 191 15.67 9.80 -7.69
CA PRO A 191 15.13 10.75 -8.65
C PRO A 191 16.09 11.87 -9.07
N SER A 192 17.01 12.30 -8.18
CA SER A 192 18.00 13.34 -8.49
C SER A 192 18.98 12.89 -9.57
N LEU A 193 19.23 11.58 -9.69
CA LEU A 193 20.19 11.02 -10.66
C LEU A 193 19.75 11.21 -12.11
N PHE A 194 18.44 11.27 -12.38
CA PHE A 194 17.94 11.62 -13.72
C PHE A 194 18.27 13.07 -14.12
N LEU A 195 18.48 13.94 -13.13
CA LEU A 195 18.83 15.36 -13.29
C LEU A 195 20.20 15.66 -12.68
N SER A 196 21.11 14.70 -12.68
CA SER A 196 22.34 14.80 -11.89
C SER A 196 23.21 16.00 -12.27
N GLU A 197 23.24 16.38 -13.54
CA GLU A 197 23.98 17.55 -14.01
C GLU A 197 23.40 18.86 -13.46
N LEU A 198 22.07 18.93 -13.31
CA LEU A 198 21.39 20.05 -12.68
C LEU A 198 21.62 20.09 -11.16
N VAL A 199 21.52 18.92 -10.50
CA VAL A 199 21.55 18.82 -9.03
C VAL A 199 22.97 18.83 -8.47
N TYR A 200 23.93 18.18 -9.13
CA TYR A 200 25.29 17.99 -8.63
C TYR A 200 26.36 18.66 -9.49
N GLY A 201 25.99 19.30 -10.61
CA GLY A 201 26.94 19.84 -11.58
C GLY A 201 27.72 18.80 -12.37
N GLN A 202 27.37 17.50 -12.24
CA GLN A 202 28.06 16.40 -12.91
C GLN A 202 27.12 15.25 -13.28
N LYS A 203 27.52 14.46 -14.27
CA LYS A 203 26.73 13.31 -14.73
C LYS A 203 26.98 12.09 -13.86
N TYR A 204 25.90 11.50 -13.35
CA TYR A 204 25.91 10.24 -12.62
C TYR A 204 25.07 9.18 -13.32
N PRO A 205 25.35 7.89 -13.08
CA PRO A 205 24.52 6.81 -13.61
C PRO A 205 23.07 6.88 -13.11
N TRP A 206 22.13 6.40 -13.92
CA TRP A 206 20.71 6.35 -13.56
C TRP A 206 20.41 5.24 -12.54
N PRO A 207 19.27 5.32 -11.81
CA PRO A 207 18.89 4.34 -10.80
C PRO A 207 18.74 2.92 -11.36
N ILE A 208 19.20 1.91 -10.63
CA ILE A 208 19.06 0.50 -11.02
C ILE A 208 17.67 -0.02 -10.64
N LEU A 209 17.24 0.29 -9.41
CA LEU A 209 16.00 -0.16 -8.83
C LEU A 209 14.86 0.80 -9.17
N HIS A 210 13.71 0.25 -9.54
CA HIS A 210 12.46 0.97 -9.83
C HIS A 210 12.58 2.28 -10.64
N PRO A 211 13.24 2.32 -11.81
CA PRO A 211 13.50 3.58 -12.54
C PRO A 211 12.26 4.45 -12.77
N THR A 212 11.16 3.87 -13.24
CA THR A 212 9.89 4.59 -13.44
C THR A 212 9.25 5.14 -12.16
N LEU A 213 9.49 4.53 -11.00
CA LEU A 213 9.06 5.11 -9.72
C LEU A 213 9.82 6.40 -9.47
N HIS A 214 11.14 6.38 -9.63
CA HIS A 214 11.99 7.54 -9.41
C HIS A 214 11.78 8.62 -10.46
N LEU A 215 11.49 8.25 -11.70
CA LEU A 215 11.13 9.20 -12.77
C LEU A 215 9.86 9.99 -12.41
N LEU A 216 8.87 9.35 -11.78
CA LEU A 216 7.65 10.04 -11.31
C LEU A 216 7.92 10.94 -10.10
N LEU A 217 8.96 10.64 -9.29
CA LEU A 217 9.34 11.43 -8.12
C LEU A 217 10.37 12.53 -8.41
N MET A 218 10.91 12.59 -9.63
CA MET A 218 11.88 13.59 -10.07
C MET A 218 11.37 15.04 -10.14
N PRO A 219 10.09 15.35 -10.48
CA PRO A 219 9.67 16.73 -10.75
C PRO A 219 10.02 17.82 -9.72
N PRO A 220 9.98 17.57 -8.39
CA PRO A 220 10.36 18.60 -7.42
C PRO A 220 11.81 19.10 -7.55
N TYR A 221 12.74 18.32 -8.12
CA TYR A 221 14.10 18.75 -8.41
C TYR A 221 14.20 19.80 -9.54
N LEU A 222 13.19 19.92 -10.41
CA LEU A 222 13.19 20.91 -11.49
C LEU A 222 13.04 22.36 -10.97
N VAL A 223 12.63 22.53 -9.71
CA VAL A 223 12.38 23.82 -9.08
C VAL A 223 13.11 23.95 -7.73
N ASP A 224 14.10 23.09 -7.48
CA ASP A 224 14.88 23.06 -6.23
C ASP A 224 13.99 23.05 -4.96
N ALA A 225 13.01 22.15 -4.94
CA ALA A 225 12.02 22.13 -3.88
C ALA A 225 12.59 21.58 -2.55
N PRO A 226 12.14 22.08 -1.38
CA PRO A 226 12.57 21.55 -0.08
C PRO A 226 12.01 20.15 0.20
N LEU A 227 12.62 19.41 1.13
CA LEU A 227 12.26 18.01 1.47
C LEU A 227 10.76 17.77 1.73
N TRP A 228 10.07 18.68 2.44
CA TRP A 228 8.63 18.54 2.70
C TRP A 228 7.82 18.50 1.40
N ALA A 229 8.25 19.21 0.36
CA ALA A 229 7.61 19.24 -0.94
C ALA A 229 7.83 17.92 -1.71
N HIS A 230 9.01 17.30 -1.59
CA HIS A 230 9.26 15.95 -2.12
C HIS A 230 8.37 14.90 -1.43
N ARG A 231 8.23 14.97 -0.10
CA ARG A 231 7.31 14.12 0.68
C ARG A 231 5.86 14.32 0.26
N LEU A 232 5.42 15.58 0.16
CA LEU A 232 4.07 15.91 -0.32
C LEU A 232 3.84 15.38 -1.73
N TRP A 233 4.80 15.57 -2.64
CA TRP A 233 4.73 15.08 -4.01
C TRP A 233 4.57 13.56 -4.06
N GLN A 234 5.37 12.81 -3.29
CA GLN A 234 5.26 11.35 -3.20
C GLN A 234 3.86 10.91 -2.73
N VAL A 235 3.30 11.57 -1.71
CA VAL A 235 1.96 11.28 -1.20
C VAL A 235 0.89 11.60 -2.25
N MET A 236 0.98 12.77 -2.89
CA MET A 236 0.06 13.23 -3.93
C MET A 236 0.07 12.34 -5.14
N ILE A 237 1.24 12.03 -5.70
CA ILE A 237 1.33 11.22 -6.91
C ILE A 237 0.81 9.81 -6.66
N ARG A 238 1.06 9.25 -5.46
CA ARG A 238 0.50 7.96 -5.05
C ARG A 238 -1.02 8.00 -5.01
N LEU A 239 -1.60 8.97 -4.32
CA LEU A 239 -3.06 9.13 -4.22
C LEU A 239 -3.70 9.37 -5.60
N ILE A 240 -3.11 10.24 -6.42
CA ILE A 240 -3.63 10.61 -7.74
C ILE A 240 -3.63 9.41 -8.69
N PHE A 241 -2.49 8.73 -8.88
CA PHE A 241 -2.40 7.65 -9.86
C PHE A 241 -3.20 6.42 -9.43
N VAL A 242 -3.16 6.04 -8.15
CA VAL A 242 -3.96 4.91 -7.66
C VAL A 242 -5.47 5.24 -7.77
N ALA A 243 -5.88 6.45 -7.39
CA ALA A 243 -7.27 6.87 -7.55
C ALA A 243 -7.70 6.99 -9.03
N ALA A 244 -6.79 7.36 -9.94
CA ALA A 244 -7.06 7.51 -11.38
C ALA A 244 -7.37 6.18 -12.09
N VAL A 245 -6.99 5.03 -11.52
CA VAL A 245 -7.46 3.71 -11.98
C VAL A 245 -8.98 3.60 -11.88
N VAL A 246 -9.58 4.18 -10.84
CA VAL A 246 -11.03 4.09 -10.59
C VAL A 246 -11.89 4.72 -11.68
N PRO A 247 -11.72 5.99 -12.10
CA PRO A 247 -12.47 6.53 -13.23
C PRO A 247 -12.20 5.77 -14.53
N ALA A 248 -10.98 5.24 -14.74
CA ALA A 248 -10.65 4.44 -15.92
C ALA A 248 -11.45 3.13 -15.97
N VAL A 249 -11.54 2.42 -14.84
CA VAL A 249 -12.41 1.24 -14.70
C VAL A 249 -13.88 1.63 -14.83
N MET A 250 -14.34 2.64 -14.08
CA MET A 250 -15.74 3.06 -14.01
C MET A 250 -16.32 3.47 -15.37
N ARG A 251 -15.51 4.06 -16.26
CA ARG A 251 -15.89 4.37 -17.64
C ARG A 251 -16.36 3.13 -18.41
N ARG A 252 -15.78 1.95 -18.12
CA ARG A 252 -16.13 0.67 -18.75
C ARG A 252 -17.36 0.01 -18.12
N LEU A 253 -17.60 0.28 -16.84
CA LEU A 253 -18.63 -0.42 -16.05
C LEU A 253 -20.06 0.17 -16.19
N SER A 254 -20.23 1.42 -16.64
CA SER A 254 -21.56 2.05 -16.81
C SER A 254 -22.48 1.94 -15.57
N VAL A 255 -21.92 2.07 -14.36
CA VAL A 255 -22.66 1.97 -13.09
C VAL A 255 -23.79 3.00 -13.06
N GLN A 256 -24.99 2.59 -12.66
CA GLN A 256 -26.18 3.44 -12.59
C GLN A 256 -26.40 4.00 -11.18
N GLY A 257 -26.93 5.22 -11.08
CA GLY A 257 -27.22 5.89 -9.81
C GLY A 257 -26.02 6.58 -9.16
N LYS A 258 -26.18 7.85 -8.78
CA LYS A 258 -25.09 8.68 -8.21
C LYS A 258 -24.55 8.09 -6.91
N ALA A 259 -25.42 7.62 -6.01
CA ALA A 259 -25.02 7.04 -4.73
C ALA A 259 -24.22 5.74 -4.91
N THR A 260 -24.69 4.83 -5.76
CA THR A 260 -23.99 3.58 -6.06
C THR A 260 -22.65 3.83 -6.74
N ARG A 261 -22.54 4.82 -7.63
CA ARG A 261 -21.25 5.22 -8.22
C ARG A 261 -20.24 5.63 -7.15
N TRP A 262 -20.63 6.44 -6.18
CA TRP A 262 -19.75 6.85 -5.09
C TRP A 262 -19.34 5.69 -4.18
N LEU A 263 -20.28 4.82 -3.80
CA LEU A 263 -19.98 3.62 -3.02
C LEU A 263 -18.98 2.71 -3.73
N VAL A 264 -19.20 2.45 -5.02
CA VAL A 264 -18.29 1.62 -5.84
C VAL A 264 -16.94 2.30 -5.98
N ALA A 265 -16.90 3.61 -6.27
CA ALA A 265 -15.64 4.34 -6.42
C ALA A 265 -14.80 4.31 -5.13
N LEU A 266 -15.40 4.63 -3.96
CA LEU A 266 -14.72 4.57 -2.68
C LEU A 266 -14.24 3.16 -2.34
N GLY A 267 -15.09 2.14 -2.56
CA GLY A 267 -14.71 0.74 -2.38
C GLY A 267 -13.53 0.32 -3.26
N MET A 268 -13.50 0.75 -4.52
CA MET A 268 -12.39 0.48 -5.44
C MET A 268 -11.10 1.16 -4.99
N ILE A 269 -11.15 2.43 -4.57
CA ILE A 269 -9.96 3.14 -4.05
C ILE A 269 -9.39 2.35 -2.86
N LEU A 270 -10.22 2.04 -1.87
CA LEU A 270 -9.75 1.32 -0.67
C LEU A 270 -9.22 -0.08 -1.00
N TYR A 271 -9.85 -0.80 -1.92
CA TYR A 271 -9.36 -2.10 -2.39
C TYR A 271 -7.98 -2.00 -3.07
N LEU A 272 -7.74 -0.96 -3.87
CA LEU A 272 -6.43 -0.76 -4.52
C LEU A 272 -5.32 -0.42 -3.51
N PHE A 273 -5.64 0.31 -2.43
CA PHE A 273 -4.70 0.56 -1.33
C PHE A 273 -4.49 -0.66 -0.43
N MET A 274 -5.49 -1.54 -0.32
CA MET A 274 -5.41 -2.82 0.40
C MET A 274 -4.55 -3.86 -0.32
N GLY A 275 -4.55 -3.88 -1.66
CA GLY A 275 -3.68 -4.72 -2.49
C GLY A 275 -2.40 -4.00 -2.94
N PRO A 276 -1.72 -3.30 -2.03
CA PRO A 276 -1.08 -1.99 -2.17
C PRO A 276 -0.49 -1.74 -3.57
N LEU A 277 -1.34 -1.22 -4.47
CA LEU A 277 -0.96 -0.94 -5.85
C LEU A 277 0.16 0.10 -5.90
N TYR A 278 1.29 -0.25 -6.50
CA TYR A 278 2.32 0.73 -6.82
C TYR A 278 1.80 1.77 -7.81
N PHE A 279 1.99 3.04 -7.49
CA PHE A 279 1.49 4.14 -8.33
C PHE A 279 2.14 4.17 -9.72
N HIS A 280 3.35 3.61 -9.87
CA HIS A 280 3.99 3.44 -11.18
C HIS A 280 3.45 2.24 -11.98
N LEU A 281 2.82 1.23 -11.35
CA LEU A 281 2.02 0.21 -12.07
C LEU A 281 0.63 0.74 -12.46
N ALA A 282 0.09 1.73 -11.73
CA ALA A 282 -1.18 2.34 -12.09
C ALA A 282 -1.13 3.01 -13.47
N VAL A 283 0.02 3.57 -13.88
CA VAL A 283 0.21 4.20 -15.20
C VAL A 283 -0.13 3.27 -16.38
N PRO A 284 0.52 2.11 -16.57
CA PRO A 284 0.21 1.20 -17.67
C PRO A 284 -1.22 0.64 -17.59
N VAL A 285 -1.75 0.43 -16.38
CA VAL A 285 -3.15 0.03 -16.18
C VAL A 285 -4.11 1.09 -16.72
N ILE A 286 -3.88 2.38 -16.40
CA ILE A 286 -4.68 3.50 -16.89
C ILE A 286 -4.59 3.62 -18.41
N ILE A 287 -3.37 3.52 -18.97
CA ILE A 287 -3.14 3.54 -20.43
C ILE A 287 -3.97 2.47 -21.12
N LEU A 288 -4.00 1.24 -20.62
CA LEU A 288 -4.76 0.14 -21.22
C LEU A 288 -6.26 0.29 -21.02
N LEU A 289 -6.70 0.69 -19.83
CA LEU A 289 -8.12 0.94 -19.56
C LEU A 289 -8.68 2.08 -20.42
N TYR A 290 -7.90 3.08 -20.83
CA TYR A 290 -8.37 4.07 -21.80
C TYR A 290 -8.07 3.71 -23.24
N GLY A 291 -6.97 3.03 -23.50
CA GLY A 291 -6.44 2.76 -24.84
C GLY A 291 -7.06 1.52 -25.51
N PHE A 292 -7.39 0.48 -24.76
CA PHE A 292 -7.96 -0.75 -25.32
C PHE A 292 -9.33 -0.49 -25.98
N SER A 293 -9.48 -0.98 -27.20
CA SER A 293 -10.73 -0.99 -27.96
C SER A 293 -10.90 -2.33 -28.68
N SER A 294 -12.08 -2.93 -28.54
CA SER A 294 -12.47 -4.13 -29.29
C SER A 294 -12.81 -3.85 -30.76
N GLN A 295 -12.98 -2.57 -31.14
CA GLN A 295 -13.36 -2.14 -32.48
C GLN A 295 -12.19 -1.51 -33.26
N ASP A 296 -11.19 -1.00 -32.55
CA ASP A 296 -10.03 -0.31 -33.14
C ASP A 296 -8.75 -0.98 -32.66
N ASP A 297 -8.24 -1.90 -33.49
CA ASP A 297 -7.03 -2.66 -33.21
C ASP A 297 -5.79 -1.75 -33.09
N ARG A 298 -5.70 -0.68 -33.90
CA ARG A 298 -4.54 0.22 -33.91
C ARG A 298 -4.40 0.91 -32.55
N ARG A 299 -5.52 1.39 -32.01
CA ARG A 299 -5.55 2.03 -30.68
C ARG A 299 -5.09 1.06 -29.59
N THR A 300 -5.53 -0.20 -29.65
CA THR A 300 -5.08 -1.24 -28.70
C THR A 300 -3.59 -1.51 -28.81
N TRP A 301 -3.06 -1.64 -30.03
CA TRP A 301 -1.62 -1.84 -30.25
C TRP A 301 -0.77 -0.69 -29.70
N VAL A 302 -1.16 0.55 -29.96
CA VAL A 302 -0.47 1.74 -29.40
C VAL A 302 -0.49 1.70 -27.88
N ALA A 303 -1.63 1.36 -27.27
CA ALA A 303 -1.76 1.28 -25.82
C ALA A 303 -0.89 0.17 -25.21
N VAL A 304 -0.88 -1.02 -25.82
CA VAL A 304 -0.06 -2.15 -25.38
C VAL A 304 1.42 -1.81 -25.46
N ILE A 305 1.89 -1.26 -26.59
CA ILE A 305 3.31 -0.89 -26.77
C ILE A 305 3.71 0.20 -25.76
N ALA A 306 2.91 1.28 -25.63
CA ALA A 306 3.22 2.37 -24.70
C ALA A 306 3.27 1.91 -23.24
N ALA A 307 2.28 1.12 -22.81
CA ALA A 307 2.27 0.54 -21.47
C ALA A 307 3.42 -0.45 -21.24
N SER A 308 3.83 -1.18 -22.28
CA SER A 308 4.94 -2.14 -22.20
C SER A 308 6.30 -1.47 -22.12
N ILE A 309 6.53 -0.36 -22.84
CA ILE A 309 7.73 0.47 -22.68
C ILE A 309 7.87 0.91 -21.22
N TRP A 310 6.77 1.42 -20.65
CA TRP A 310 6.75 1.83 -19.24
C TRP A 310 7.08 0.67 -18.30
N CYS A 311 6.39 -0.47 -18.42
CA CYS A 311 6.67 -1.66 -17.59
C CYS A 311 8.10 -2.18 -17.77
N GLY A 312 8.67 -2.04 -18.97
CA GLY A 312 10.05 -2.40 -19.29
C GLY A 312 11.03 -1.74 -18.33
N TRP A 313 10.91 -0.42 -18.16
CA TRP A 313 11.74 0.40 -17.26
C TRP A 313 11.35 0.26 -15.77
N SER A 314 10.34 -0.54 -15.42
CA SER A 314 9.89 -0.70 -14.04
C SER A 314 10.47 -1.95 -13.38
N ARG A 315 9.82 -3.10 -13.56
CA ARG A 315 10.08 -4.36 -12.85
C ARG A 315 9.83 -5.52 -13.78
N VAL A 316 10.67 -6.55 -13.70
CA VAL A 316 10.60 -7.74 -14.58
C VAL A 316 9.27 -8.46 -14.45
N ASN A 317 8.71 -8.56 -13.24
CA ASN A 317 7.42 -9.23 -13.02
C ASN A 317 6.23 -8.48 -13.65
N TRP A 318 6.42 -7.25 -14.13
CA TRP A 318 5.38 -6.49 -14.82
C TRP A 318 5.44 -6.53 -16.34
N TYR A 319 6.50 -7.12 -16.93
CA TYR A 319 6.62 -7.25 -18.38
C TYR A 319 5.40 -7.88 -19.07
N PRO A 320 4.78 -8.95 -18.53
CA PRO A 320 3.61 -9.55 -19.17
C PRO A 320 2.31 -8.78 -18.93
N VAL A 321 2.26 -7.86 -17.96
CA VAL A 321 1.01 -7.27 -17.46
C VAL A 321 0.24 -6.51 -18.55
N PRO A 322 0.87 -5.67 -19.40
CA PRO A 322 0.11 -4.95 -20.42
C PRO A 322 -0.61 -5.84 -21.43
N GLY A 323 0.09 -6.85 -21.92
CA GLY A 323 -0.47 -7.83 -22.84
C GLY A 323 -1.56 -8.69 -22.19
N MET A 324 -1.38 -9.08 -20.93
CA MET A 324 -2.40 -9.82 -20.16
C MET A 324 -3.68 -9.01 -19.94
N ILE A 325 -3.59 -7.73 -19.57
CA ILE A 325 -4.77 -6.87 -19.40
C ILE A 325 -5.50 -6.72 -20.73
N ALA A 326 -4.79 -6.44 -21.84
CA ALA A 326 -5.42 -6.32 -23.16
C ALA A 326 -6.09 -7.64 -23.60
N ALA A 327 -5.42 -8.77 -23.40
CA ALA A 327 -5.95 -10.10 -23.65
C ALA A 327 -7.24 -10.34 -22.85
N VAL A 328 -7.24 -10.09 -21.54
CA VAL A 328 -8.43 -10.27 -20.70
C VAL A 328 -9.55 -9.34 -21.12
N LEU A 329 -9.28 -8.06 -21.42
CA LEU A 329 -10.31 -7.14 -21.92
C LEU A 329 -10.93 -7.65 -23.22
N TYR A 330 -10.15 -8.20 -24.15
CA TYR A 330 -10.66 -8.83 -25.35
C TYR A 330 -11.50 -10.07 -25.08
N LEU A 331 -11.03 -10.94 -24.19
CA LEU A 331 -11.78 -12.12 -23.74
C LEU A 331 -13.09 -11.72 -23.04
N MET A 332 -13.18 -10.54 -22.42
CA MET A 332 -14.43 -10.04 -21.83
C MET A 332 -15.34 -9.37 -22.89
N GLU A 333 -14.78 -8.65 -23.85
CA GLU A 333 -15.54 -7.80 -24.78
C GLU A 333 -15.81 -8.40 -26.16
N SER A 334 -15.19 -9.52 -26.54
CA SER A 334 -15.36 -10.13 -27.86
C SER A 334 -15.82 -11.59 -27.76
N PRO A 335 -16.96 -11.99 -28.38
CA PRO A 335 -17.39 -13.39 -28.42
C PRO A 335 -16.54 -14.24 -29.37
N VAL A 336 -16.54 -15.56 -29.14
CA VAL A 336 -15.90 -16.55 -30.02
C VAL A 336 -16.79 -16.88 -31.21
N ARG A 337 -18.12 -16.90 -31.01
CA ARG A 337 -19.09 -17.29 -32.04
C ARG A 337 -18.82 -16.59 -33.39
N GLY A 338 -18.75 -17.40 -34.44
CA GLY A 338 -18.46 -16.93 -35.81
C GLY A 338 -16.97 -16.81 -36.15
N LYS A 339 -16.06 -17.20 -35.26
CA LYS A 339 -14.61 -17.22 -35.48
C LYS A 339 -14.02 -18.60 -35.19
N ASN A 340 -12.94 -18.94 -35.90
CA ASN A 340 -12.11 -20.09 -35.51
C ASN A 340 -11.38 -19.77 -34.20
N VAL A 341 -11.28 -20.74 -33.29
CA VAL A 341 -10.61 -20.61 -31.99
C VAL A 341 -9.18 -20.09 -32.10
N TRP A 342 -8.41 -20.58 -33.08
CA TRP A 342 -7.04 -20.15 -33.32
C TRP A 342 -6.96 -18.69 -33.77
N GLN A 343 -7.84 -18.31 -34.71
CA GLN A 343 -7.93 -16.92 -35.17
C GLN A 343 -8.37 -15.98 -34.05
N TYR A 344 -9.24 -16.45 -33.15
CA TYR A 344 -9.69 -15.69 -31.99
C TYR A 344 -8.55 -15.47 -30.97
N LEU A 345 -7.73 -16.50 -30.69
CA LEU A 345 -6.60 -16.39 -29.77
C LEU A 345 -5.40 -15.64 -30.31
N LEU A 346 -5.23 -15.61 -31.62
CA LEU A 346 -4.04 -15.02 -32.23
C LEU A 346 -3.84 -13.58 -31.76
N LYS A 347 -4.91 -12.78 -31.66
CA LYS A 347 -4.82 -11.39 -31.18
C LYS A 347 -4.36 -11.29 -29.71
N PRO A 348 -5.04 -11.89 -28.72
CA PRO A 348 -4.54 -11.96 -27.34
C PRO A 348 -3.11 -12.47 -27.21
N ALA A 349 -2.76 -13.54 -27.94
CA ALA A 349 -1.42 -14.10 -27.92
C ALA A 349 -0.37 -13.13 -28.47
N LEU A 350 -0.67 -12.44 -29.57
CA LEU A 350 0.21 -11.43 -30.15
C LEU A 350 0.41 -10.24 -29.22
N TRP A 351 -0.65 -9.72 -28.56
CA TRP A 351 -0.47 -8.64 -27.58
C TRP A 351 0.34 -9.08 -26.36
N PHE A 352 0.15 -10.32 -25.90
CA PHE A 352 0.95 -10.88 -24.81
C PHE A 352 2.43 -10.98 -25.19
N ILE A 353 2.75 -11.61 -26.32
CA ILE A 353 4.13 -11.81 -26.80
C ILE A 353 4.78 -10.47 -27.11
N ALA A 354 4.13 -9.64 -27.92
CA ALA A 354 4.67 -8.36 -28.34
C ALA A 354 4.82 -7.40 -27.15
N GLY A 355 3.84 -7.32 -26.24
CA GLY A 355 3.95 -6.51 -25.04
C GLY A 355 5.13 -6.94 -24.16
N THR A 356 5.26 -8.23 -23.90
CA THR A 356 6.39 -8.77 -23.11
C THR A 356 7.73 -8.50 -23.79
N LEU A 357 7.82 -8.72 -25.10
CA LEU A 357 9.03 -8.45 -25.87
C LEU A 357 9.38 -6.96 -25.90
N THR A 358 8.39 -6.08 -26.08
CA THR A 358 8.58 -4.62 -26.01
C THR A 358 9.10 -4.20 -24.64
N ALA A 359 8.54 -4.73 -23.55
CA ALA A 359 9.03 -4.44 -22.20
C ALA A 359 10.49 -4.88 -22.01
N PHE A 360 10.83 -6.09 -22.45
CA PHE A 360 12.21 -6.61 -22.41
C PHE A 360 13.18 -5.75 -23.23
N LEU A 361 12.83 -5.41 -24.48
CA LEU A 361 13.66 -4.55 -25.33
C LEU A 361 13.81 -3.15 -24.74
N SER A 362 12.73 -2.61 -24.18
CA SER A 362 12.74 -1.31 -23.52
C SER A 362 13.68 -1.28 -22.32
N GLN A 363 13.75 -2.36 -21.53
CA GLN A 363 14.74 -2.48 -20.47
C GLN A 363 16.18 -2.58 -21.01
N ARG A 364 16.41 -3.28 -22.12
CA ARG A 364 17.75 -3.30 -22.75
C ARG A 364 18.19 -1.91 -23.20
N VAL A 365 17.27 -1.12 -23.74
CA VAL A 365 17.52 0.29 -24.06
C VAL A 365 17.81 1.08 -22.78
N TYR A 366 17.06 0.87 -21.70
CA TYR A 366 17.33 1.52 -20.42
C TYR A 366 18.74 1.25 -19.90
N ILE A 367 19.16 -0.03 -19.86
CA ILE A 367 20.49 -0.44 -19.41
C ILE A 367 21.59 0.19 -20.28
N ALA A 368 21.40 0.27 -21.59
CA ALA A 368 22.38 0.89 -22.48
C ALA A 368 22.52 2.41 -22.26
N LEU A 369 21.46 3.08 -21.77
CA LEU A 369 21.44 4.52 -21.53
C LEU A 369 21.78 4.91 -20.09
N SER A 370 21.67 3.98 -19.13
CA SER A 370 21.78 4.28 -17.70
C SER A 370 23.20 4.62 -17.25
N GLY A 371 24.22 4.25 -18.02
CA GLY A 371 25.62 4.38 -17.59
C GLY A 371 26.02 3.40 -16.48
N VAL A 372 25.18 2.40 -16.19
CA VAL A 372 25.45 1.34 -15.20
C VAL A 372 25.85 0.05 -15.93
N PRO A 373 26.86 -0.69 -15.44
CA PRO A 373 27.20 -2.01 -15.98
C PRO A 373 26.01 -2.99 -15.96
N ALA A 374 25.85 -3.77 -17.03
CA ALA A 374 24.67 -4.60 -17.25
C ALA A 374 24.52 -5.74 -16.22
N GLU A 375 25.64 -6.20 -15.66
CA GLU A 375 25.74 -7.23 -14.62
C GLU A 375 25.14 -6.82 -13.27
N LEU A 376 24.94 -5.52 -13.04
CA LEU A 376 24.30 -5.01 -11.81
C LEU A 376 22.77 -5.04 -11.88
N PHE A 377 22.18 -5.32 -13.05
CA PHE A 377 20.74 -5.47 -13.20
C PHE A 377 20.29 -6.92 -12.96
N TYR A 378 19.00 -7.10 -12.72
CA TYR A 378 18.35 -8.41 -12.56
C TYR A 378 18.80 -9.24 -11.35
N THR A 379 19.45 -8.63 -10.36
CA THR A 379 19.79 -9.21 -9.05
C THR A 379 18.61 -9.89 -8.37
N SER A 380 17.40 -9.34 -8.55
CA SER A 380 16.16 -9.98 -8.09
C SER A 380 15.97 -11.42 -8.59
N LEU A 381 16.61 -11.85 -9.68
CA LEU A 381 16.52 -13.24 -10.18
C LEU A 381 17.47 -14.21 -9.48
N SER A 382 18.47 -13.72 -8.74
CA SER A 382 19.43 -14.55 -8.00
C SER A 382 19.19 -14.59 -6.49
N SER A 383 18.31 -13.76 -5.94
CA SER A 383 18.02 -13.70 -4.51
C SER A 383 17.34 -14.98 -3.97
N ASP A 384 17.63 -15.31 -2.71
CA ASP A 384 17.08 -16.47 -2.01
C ASP A 384 15.55 -16.44 -1.89
N LEU A 385 14.91 -17.61 -2.04
CA LEU A 385 13.49 -17.82 -1.83
C LEU A 385 13.20 -18.36 -0.43
N LEU A 386 12.56 -17.54 0.39
CA LEU A 386 12.17 -17.82 1.77
C LEU A 386 10.76 -18.40 1.84
N TRP A 387 10.63 -19.70 1.51
CA TRP A 387 9.36 -20.43 1.43
C TRP A 387 8.46 -20.33 2.66
N TYR A 388 9.04 -20.17 3.86
CA TYR A 388 8.29 -20.03 5.09
C TYR A 388 7.39 -18.77 5.10
N ARG A 389 7.66 -17.77 4.24
CA ARG A 389 6.86 -16.54 4.11
C ARG A 389 5.47 -16.76 3.50
N LEU A 390 5.23 -17.91 2.86
CA LEU A 390 3.88 -18.27 2.40
C LEU A 390 2.89 -18.36 3.55
N LEU A 391 3.33 -18.87 4.70
CA LEU A 391 2.51 -19.14 5.88
C LEU A 391 2.78 -18.12 7.00
N PRO A 392 1.93 -18.05 8.06
CA PRO A 392 2.13 -17.15 9.19
C PRO A 392 3.56 -17.13 9.72
N ASN A 393 4.15 -15.95 9.80
CA ASN A 393 5.53 -15.77 10.23
C ASN A 393 5.73 -14.39 10.90
N ALA A 394 6.95 -14.14 11.40
CA ALA A 394 7.27 -12.93 12.15
C ALA A 394 7.29 -11.65 11.30
N SER A 395 7.61 -11.74 10.00
CA SER A 395 7.61 -10.59 9.09
C SER A 395 6.20 -10.23 8.62
N TYR A 396 5.32 -11.23 8.48
CA TYR A 396 3.92 -11.00 8.16
C TYR A 396 3.01 -12.04 8.84
N PHE A 397 2.22 -11.57 9.81
CA PHE A 397 1.52 -12.45 10.75
C PHE A 397 0.51 -13.42 10.11
N LEU A 398 -0.08 -13.07 8.96
CA LEU A 398 -0.97 -13.96 8.21
C LEU A 398 -0.21 -14.89 7.26
N GLY A 399 1.02 -14.54 6.89
CA GLY A 399 1.69 -15.11 5.72
C GLY A 399 1.06 -14.63 4.41
N ILE A 400 1.83 -14.72 3.33
CA ILE A 400 1.43 -14.16 2.03
C ILE A 400 0.24 -14.92 1.42
N LEU A 401 0.25 -16.25 1.49
CA LEU A 401 -0.79 -17.08 0.87
C LEU A 401 -2.15 -16.91 1.58
N PRO A 402 -2.28 -17.11 2.91
CA PRO A 402 -3.55 -16.90 3.59
C PRO A 402 -4.07 -15.47 3.46
N ALA A 403 -3.19 -14.46 3.54
CA ALA A 403 -3.58 -13.07 3.37
C ALA A 403 -4.11 -12.77 1.97
N ALA A 404 -3.42 -13.22 0.91
CA ALA A 404 -3.86 -13.00 -0.46
C ALA A 404 -5.19 -13.72 -0.76
N LEU A 405 -5.38 -14.94 -0.23
CA LEU A 405 -6.65 -15.66 -0.34
C LEU A 405 -7.77 -14.95 0.41
N LEU A 406 -7.53 -14.52 1.66
CA LEU A 406 -8.51 -13.78 2.45
C LEU A 406 -8.89 -12.45 1.78
N ALA A 407 -7.91 -11.72 1.26
CA ALA A 407 -8.08 -10.47 0.53
C ALA A 407 -8.93 -10.62 -0.73
N SER A 408 -8.78 -11.73 -1.45
CA SER A 408 -9.44 -11.97 -2.74
C SER A 408 -10.71 -12.83 -2.64
N LEU A 409 -10.98 -13.47 -1.49
CA LEU A 409 -12.13 -14.35 -1.32
C LEU A 409 -13.47 -13.68 -1.64
N PRO A 410 -13.78 -12.44 -1.17
CA PRO A 410 -15.04 -11.78 -1.51
C PRO A 410 -15.20 -11.56 -3.02
N MET A 411 -14.09 -11.26 -3.71
CA MET A 411 -14.05 -11.07 -5.16
C MET A 411 -14.32 -12.40 -5.89
N TRP A 412 -13.74 -13.50 -5.42
CA TRP A 412 -13.99 -14.84 -5.97
C TRP A 412 -15.41 -15.34 -5.75
N LEU A 413 -16.03 -15.04 -4.60
CA LEU A 413 -17.46 -15.32 -4.38
C LEU A 413 -18.32 -14.60 -5.41
N VAL A 414 -18.01 -13.34 -5.72
CA VAL A 414 -18.68 -12.60 -6.78
C VAL A 414 -18.49 -13.27 -8.14
N VAL A 415 -17.26 -13.67 -8.50
CA VAL A 415 -17.00 -14.40 -9.75
C VAL A 415 -17.85 -15.65 -9.84
N TYR A 416 -17.87 -16.47 -8.77
CA TYR A 416 -18.66 -17.69 -8.71
C TYR A 416 -20.15 -17.43 -8.95
N PHE A 417 -20.76 -16.51 -8.21
CA PHE A 417 -22.17 -16.20 -8.37
C PHE A 417 -22.50 -15.53 -9.71
N ALA A 418 -21.56 -14.78 -10.30
CA ALA A 418 -21.76 -14.12 -11.59
C ALA A 418 -21.71 -15.11 -12.76
N LEU A 419 -20.97 -16.21 -12.62
CA LEU A 419 -20.88 -17.27 -13.63
C LEU A 419 -21.90 -18.38 -13.43
N ARG A 420 -22.32 -18.64 -12.18
CA ARG A 420 -23.29 -19.68 -11.84
C ARG A 420 -24.60 -19.51 -12.62
N GLY A 421 -24.99 -20.54 -13.36
CA GLY A 421 -26.23 -20.55 -14.16
C GLY A 421 -26.17 -19.66 -15.40
N ARG A 422 -24.99 -19.18 -15.81
CA ARG A 422 -24.78 -18.35 -17.03
C ARG A 422 -23.83 -18.98 -18.03
N ASN A 423 -23.76 -20.32 -18.06
CA ASN A 423 -22.83 -21.07 -18.91
C ASN A 423 -23.01 -20.74 -20.40
N GLU A 424 -24.25 -20.53 -20.85
CA GLU A 424 -24.58 -20.17 -22.24
C GLU A 424 -24.01 -18.82 -22.68
N ASN A 425 -23.68 -17.93 -21.74
CA ASN A 425 -23.11 -16.63 -22.06
C ASN A 425 -21.64 -16.72 -22.49
N TRP A 426 -20.95 -17.83 -22.21
CA TRP A 426 -19.50 -17.92 -22.29
C TRP A 426 -19.04 -19.14 -23.07
N HIS A 427 -18.09 -18.92 -23.96
CA HIS A 427 -17.26 -20.03 -24.45
C HIS A 427 -16.29 -20.49 -23.34
N PRO A 428 -16.18 -21.81 -23.02
CA PRO A 428 -15.35 -22.31 -21.91
C PRO A 428 -13.90 -21.84 -21.94
N MET A 429 -13.34 -21.73 -23.14
CA MET A 429 -12.01 -21.22 -23.41
C MET A 429 -11.77 -19.78 -22.95
N ARG A 430 -12.76 -18.88 -23.10
CA ARG A 430 -12.64 -17.49 -22.62
C ARG A 430 -12.44 -17.48 -21.11
N ILE A 431 -13.26 -18.26 -20.41
CA ILE A 431 -13.15 -18.47 -18.96
C ILE A 431 -11.78 -19.04 -18.63
N PHE A 432 -11.37 -20.13 -19.30
CA PHE A 432 -10.07 -20.77 -19.07
C PHE A 432 -8.91 -19.76 -19.14
N PHE A 433 -8.82 -18.93 -20.19
CA PHE A 433 -7.72 -17.98 -20.34
C PHE A 433 -7.82 -16.77 -19.38
N ILE A 434 -9.02 -16.31 -19.01
CA ILE A 434 -9.18 -15.29 -17.97
C ILE A 434 -8.67 -15.82 -16.62
N PHE A 435 -9.07 -17.02 -16.23
CA PHE A 435 -8.62 -17.65 -14.99
C PHE A 435 -7.13 -17.99 -15.03
N SER A 436 -6.60 -18.40 -16.19
CA SER A 436 -5.16 -18.63 -16.37
C SER A 436 -4.36 -17.34 -16.18
N ALA A 437 -4.81 -16.21 -16.72
CA ALA A 437 -4.14 -14.92 -16.51
C ALA A 437 -4.13 -14.52 -15.03
N LEU A 438 -5.26 -14.67 -14.33
CA LEU A 438 -5.34 -14.43 -12.88
C LEU A 438 -4.42 -15.37 -12.09
N LEU A 439 -4.38 -16.66 -12.44
CA LEU A 439 -3.54 -17.66 -11.79
C LEU A 439 -2.05 -17.36 -11.99
N VAL A 440 -1.62 -17.00 -13.19
CA VAL A 440 -0.22 -16.66 -13.47
C VAL A 440 0.22 -15.43 -12.68
N LEU A 441 -0.60 -14.37 -12.64
CA LEU A 441 -0.28 -13.19 -11.83
C LEU A 441 -0.30 -13.50 -10.32
N PHE A 442 -1.20 -14.36 -9.87
CA PHE A 442 -1.24 -14.81 -8.48
C PHE A 442 0.04 -15.58 -8.11
N LEU A 443 0.39 -16.62 -8.87
CA LEU A 443 1.60 -17.42 -8.64
C LEU A 443 2.88 -16.59 -8.79
N GLY A 444 2.95 -15.73 -9.80
CA GLY A 444 4.08 -14.81 -9.98
C GLY A 444 4.24 -13.86 -8.78
N GLY A 445 3.15 -13.27 -8.30
CA GLY A 445 3.15 -12.44 -7.09
C GLY A 445 3.59 -13.20 -5.85
N LEU A 446 3.16 -14.45 -5.68
CA LEU A 446 3.64 -15.32 -4.59
C LEU A 446 5.14 -15.53 -4.67
N VAL A 447 5.68 -15.93 -5.83
CA VAL A 447 7.11 -16.20 -6.01
C VAL A 447 7.96 -14.96 -5.71
N VAL A 448 7.53 -13.78 -6.19
CA VAL A 448 8.26 -12.52 -5.90
C VAL A 448 8.20 -12.19 -4.42
N SER A 449 7.07 -12.43 -3.74
CA SER A 449 6.96 -12.23 -2.28
C SER A 449 7.82 -13.19 -1.45
N LEU A 450 8.29 -14.31 -1.99
CA LEU A 450 9.20 -15.21 -1.28
C LEU A 450 10.65 -14.75 -1.31
N LYS A 451 11.02 -13.88 -2.23
CA LYS A 451 12.40 -13.37 -2.28
C LYS A 451 12.73 -12.66 -0.98
N ILE A 452 13.96 -12.84 -0.51
CA ILE A 452 14.51 -12.00 0.56
C ILE A 452 14.37 -10.52 0.16
N GLY A 453 13.97 -9.67 1.11
CA GLY A 453 13.47 -8.30 0.85
C GLY A 453 11.96 -8.20 0.59
N GLY A 454 11.27 -9.30 0.31
CA GLY A 454 9.82 -9.38 0.04
C GLY A 454 8.97 -9.90 1.21
N GLY A 455 7.68 -10.13 1.00
CA GLY A 455 6.87 -10.99 1.88
C GLY A 455 6.50 -10.42 3.27
N ALA A 456 6.71 -9.12 3.49
CA ALA A 456 6.23 -8.40 4.68
C ALA A 456 4.78 -7.87 4.54
N ASP A 457 4.28 -7.77 3.31
CA ASP A 457 2.91 -7.38 2.99
C ASP A 457 2.51 -7.93 1.59
N LEU A 458 1.39 -7.46 1.03
CA LEU A 458 0.84 -7.93 -0.24
C LEU A 458 1.23 -7.11 -1.50
N HIS A 459 2.25 -6.25 -1.46
CA HIS A 459 2.59 -5.32 -2.56
C HIS A 459 3.00 -5.99 -3.86
N ASN A 460 3.56 -7.20 -3.82
CA ASN A 460 3.87 -7.95 -5.04
C ASN A 460 2.66 -8.65 -5.67
N MET A 461 1.49 -8.58 -5.01
CA MET A 461 0.22 -9.10 -5.53
C MET A 461 -0.58 -8.02 -6.29
N ASP A 462 -0.01 -6.83 -6.47
CA ASP A 462 -0.67 -5.66 -7.06
C ASP A 462 -1.26 -5.91 -8.45
N ALA A 463 -0.50 -6.51 -9.36
CA ALA A 463 -0.96 -6.86 -10.71
C ALA A 463 -2.13 -7.85 -10.68
N TYR A 464 -2.08 -8.85 -9.79
CA TYR A 464 -3.17 -9.79 -9.57
C TYR A 464 -4.43 -9.08 -9.05
N PHE A 465 -4.31 -8.24 -8.03
CA PHE A 465 -5.45 -7.55 -7.44
C PHE A 465 -6.11 -6.59 -8.42
N VAL A 466 -5.33 -5.86 -9.24
CA VAL A 466 -5.86 -4.99 -10.29
C VAL A 466 -6.58 -5.78 -11.37
N LEU A 467 -6.00 -6.88 -11.86
CA LEU A 467 -6.68 -7.70 -12.88
C LEU A 467 -7.97 -8.31 -12.33
N LEU A 468 -7.95 -8.78 -11.07
CA LEU A 468 -9.14 -9.29 -10.38
C LEU A 468 -10.21 -8.21 -10.24
N LEU A 469 -9.83 -6.96 -9.94
CA LEU A 469 -10.74 -5.83 -9.89
C LEU A 469 -11.41 -5.57 -11.24
N ILE A 470 -10.65 -5.61 -12.32
CA ILE A 470 -11.16 -5.43 -13.69
C ILE A 470 -12.17 -6.55 -14.02
N VAL A 471 -11.80 -7.81 -13.80
CA VAL A 471 -12.66 -8.97 -14.07
C VAL A 471 -13.96 -8.88 -13.27
N VAL A 472 -13.88 -8.68 -11.96
CA VAL A 472 -15.05 -8.56 -11.09
C VAL A 472 -15.92 -7.36 -11.47
N GLY A 473 -15.31 -6.22 -11.79
CA GLY A 473 -16.03 -5.03 -12.23
C GLY A 473 -16.89 -5.31 -13.48
N TYR A 474 -16.33 -5.99 -14.48
CA TYR A 474 -17.06 -6.36 -15.70
C TYR A 474 -18.19 -7.35 -15.43
N LEU A 475 -17.94 -8.38 -14.59
CA LEU A 475 -18.94 -9.38 -14.24
C LEU A 475 -20.12 -8.76 -13.48
N LEU A 476 -19.85 -7.91 -12.49
CA LEU A 476 -20.87 -7.22 -11.69
C LEU A 476 -21.71 -6.25 -12.52
N SER A 477 -21.06 -5.52 -13.42
CA SER A 477 -21.73 -4.53 -14.26
C SER A 477 -22.44 -5.13 -15.47
N GLY A 478 -22.21 -6.40 -15.81
CA GLY A 478 -22.75 -7.04 -17.01
C GLY A 478 -22.12 -6.51 -18.30
N ARG A 479 -20.90 -5.96 -18.23
CA ARG A 479 -20.25 -5.27 -19.36
C ARG A 479 -19.37 -6.16 -20.23
N TYR A 480 -19.44 -7.47 -20.03
CA TYR A 480 -18.89 -8.45 -20.94
C TYR A 480 -19.89 -8.78 -22.07
N ARG A 481 -19.37 -9.24 -23.21
CA ARG A 481 -20.19 -9.75 -24.33
C ARG A 481 -20.48 -11.23 -24.16
N ARG A 482 -21.75 -11.59 -24.34
CA ARG A 482 -22.24 -12.96 -24.47
C ARG A 482 -21.85 -13.54 -25.84
N GLU A 483 -21.88 -14.86 -25.99
CA GLU A 483 -21.59 -15.52 -27.28
C GLU A 483 -22.58 -15.19 -28.41
N ASP A 484 -23.79 -14.72 -28.09
CA ASP A 484 -24.73 -14.18 -29.08
C ASP A 484 -24.43 -12.72 -29.49
N GLY A 485 -23.35 -12.12 -28.97
CA GLY A 485 -22.97 -10.74 -29.22
C GLY A 485 -23.70 -9.70 -28.35
N GLY A 486 -24.69 -10.10 -27.56
CA GLY A 486 -25.40 -9.24 -26.62
C GLY A 486 -24.55 -8.83 -25.42
N LEU A 487 -24.92 -7.75 -24.74
CA LEU A 487 -24.39 -7.43 -23.42
C LEU A 487 -25.08 -8.29 -22.36
N ALA A 488 -24.32 -8.69 -21.33
CA ALA A 488 -24.89 -9.41 -20.21
C ALA A 488 -25.75 -8.51 -19.32
N GLN A 489 -26.68 -9.12 -18.59
CA GLN A 489 -27.46 -8.38 -17.59
C GLN A 489 -26.61 -8.10 -16.35
N PRO A 490 -26.62 -6.86 -15.82
CA PRO A 490 -25.91 -6.52 -14.60
C PRO A 490 -26.35 -7.39 -13.44
N MET A 491 -25.42 -7.70 -12.54
CA MET A 491 -25.72 -8.51 -11.37
C MET A 491 -26.46 -7.68 -10.30
N SER A 492 -27.38 -8.34 -9.60
CA SER A 492 -27.93 -7.87 -8.34
C SER A 492 -27.10 -8.47 -7.20
N LEU A 493 -26.42 -7.63 -6.43
CA LEU A 493 -25.61 -8.06 -5.30
C LEU A 493 -26.44 -8.10 -4.03
N HIS A 494 -26.47 -9.25 -3.37
CA HIS A 494 -27.02 -9.36 -2.02
C HIS A 494 -26.15 -8.57 -1.03
N TRP A 495 -26.76 -7.90 -0.07
CA TRP A 495 -26.08 -7.02 0.89
C TRP A 495 -24.94 -7.71 1.65
N THR A 496 -25.07 -9.00 1.96
CA THR A 496 -24.02 -9.78 2.64
C THR A 496 -22.72 -9.83 1.84
N ILE A 497 -22.79 -9.98 0.52
CA ILE A 497 -21.63 -9.97 -0.36
C ILE A 497 -21.00 -8.56 -0.38
N VAL A 498 -21.82 -7.51 -0.35
CA VAL A 498 -21.32 -6.12 -0.27
C VAL A 498 -20.56 -5.89 1.03
N VAL A 499 -21.05 -6.39 2.17
CA VAL A 499 -20.32 -6.33 3.44
C VAL A 499 -18.97 -7.03 3.34
N LEU A 500 -18.93 -8.25 2.78
CA LEU A 500 -17.67 -8.99 2.61
C LEU A 500 -16.68 -8.26 1.70
N LEU A 501 -17.15 -7.63 0.62
CA LEU A 501 -16.30 -6.88 -0.32
C LEU A 501 -15.62 -5.68 0.32
N ILE A 502 -16.23 -5.05 1.33
CA ILE A 502 -15.68 -3.85 1.98
C ILE A 502 -15.03 -4.14 3.33
N ALA A 503 -15.33 -5.28 3.96
CA ALA A 503 -14.82 -5.63 5.28
C ALA A 503 -13.28 -5.66 5.31
N MET A 504 -12.66 -6.34 4.34
CA MET A 504 -11.19 -6.42 4.26
C MET A 504 -10.55 -5.07 3.94
N PRO A 505 -10.99 -4.32 2.88
CA PRO A 505 -10.46 -2.98 2.62
C PRO A 505 -10.57 -2.01 3.80
N ILE A 506 -11.67 -2.06 4.58
CA ILE A 506 -11.81 -1.25 5.78
C ILE A 506 -10.79 -1.72 6.83
N TRP A 507 -10.85 -3.00 7.20
CA TRP A 507 -10.00 -3.57 8.25
C TRP A 507 -8.51 -3.35 8.00
N SER A 508 -8.04 -3.42 6.75
CA SER A 508 -6.64 -3.19 6.40
C SER A 508 -6.20 -1.76 6.69
N GLN A 509 -7.04 -0.75 6.42
CA GLN A 509 -6.71 0.64 6.70
C GLN A 509 -6.75 0.93 8.20
N LEU A 510 -7.63 0.26 8.95
CA LEU A 510 -7.70 0.39 10.40
C LEU A 510 -6.48 -0.19 11.13
N GLN A 511 -5.53 -0.84 10.45
CA GLN A 511 -4.28 -1.31 11.09
C GLN A 511 -3.26 -0.18 11.29
N PHE A 512 -3.33 0.90 10.49
CA PHE A 512 -2.33 1.96 10.50
C PHE A 512 -2.71 3.08 11.47
N ASN A 513 -1.73 3.64 12.18
CA ASN A 513 -1.96 4.79 13.05
C ASN A 513 -1.69 6.08 12.27
N ALA A 514 -2.61 7.04 12.35
CA ALA A 514 -2.32 8.41 11.95
C ALA A 514 -1.67 9.11 13.15
N GLY A 515 -0.60 9.87 12.94
CA GLY A 515 0.02 10.63 14.01
C GLY A 515 0.87 11.76 13.46
N ILE A 516 0.69 12.97 13.98
CA ILE A 516 1.60 14.07 13.67
C ILE A 516 2.97 13.69 14.25
N ARG A 517 3.97 13.55 13.38
CA ARG A 517 5.35 13.41 13.82
C ARG A 517 5.85 14.80 14.24
N SER A 518 6.10 14.96 15.53
CA SER A 518 6.81 16.11 16.09
C SER A 518 8.25 15.70 16.36
N TYR A 519 9.19 16.60 16.12
CA TYR A 519 10.60 16.43 16.43
C TYR A 519 11.13 17.73 17.08
N ASP A 520 12.26 17.65 17.80
CA ASP A 520 12.91 18.84 18.33
C ASP A 520 13.70 19.54 17.22
N ALA A 521 13.13 20.62 16.68
CA ALA A 521 13.75 21.37 15.59
C ALA A 521 15.13 21.94 15.97
N ASN A 522 15.31 22.37 17.22
CA ASN A 522 16.58 22.94 17.66
C ASN A 522 17.66 21.85 17.80
N GLY A 523 17.32 20.73 18.44
CA GLY A 523 18.20 19.56 18.54
C GLY A 523 18.59 19.04 17.15
N THR A 524 17.62 18.90 16.26
CA THR A 524 17.85 18.40 14.89
C THR A 524 18.73 19.36 14.08
N GLN A 525 18.53 20.68 14.22
CA GLN A 525 19.39 21.67 13.57
C GLN A 525 20.82 21.63 14.12
N ALA A 526 21.00 21.36 15.42
CA ALA A 526 22.33 21.16 16.00
C ALA A 526 23.03 19.94 15.40
N VAL A 527 22.31 18.84 15.14
CA VAL A 527 22.84 17.65 14.45
C VAL A 527 23.26 17.97 13.01
N LEU A 528 22.44 18.70 12.25
CA LEU A 528 22.81 19.16 10.90
C LEU A 528 24.08 20.03 10.92
N SER A 529 24.19 20.97 11.86
CA SER A 529 25.37 21.81 12.02
C SER A 529 26.61 20.99 12.37
N ALA A 530 26.50 20.01 13.28
CA ALA A 530 27.60 19.13 13.64
C ALA A 530 28.04 18.25 12.45
N LEU A 531 27.09 17.79 11.64
CA LEU A 531 27.37 17.04 10.41
C LEU A 531 28.08 17.92 9.37
N GLN A 532 27.62 19.16 9.17
CA GLN A 532 28.27 20.12 8.27
C GLN A 532 29.69 20.45 8.72
N GLU A 533 29.92 20.67 10.03
CA GLU A 533 31.27 20.91 10.56
C GLU A 533 32.21 19.73 10.26
N ARG A 534 31.73 18.50 10.43
CA ARG A 534 32.53 17.31 10.15
C ARG A 534 32.83 17.16 8.67
N VAL A 535 31.85 17.46 7.81
CA VAL A 535 32.01 17.52 6.36
C VAL A 535 33.08 18.53 5.96
N ASP A 536 33.02 19.76 6.49
CA ASP A 536 33.96 20.83 6.16
C ASP A 536 35.39 20.48 6.61
N GLN A 537 35.55 19.82 7.76
CA GLN A 537 36.84 19.32 8.24
C GLN A 537 37.48 18.31 7.27
N VAL A 538 36.68 17.36 6.76
CA VAL A 538 37.16 16.34 5.80
C VAL A 538 37.44 16.97 4.44
N HIS A 539 36.55 17.87 3.99
CA HIS A 539 36.72 18.61 2.74
C HIS A 539 38.01 19.44 2.74
N ALA A 540 38.34 20.12 3.86
CA ALA A 540 39.56 20.90 4.00
C ALA A 540 40.85 20.05 3.85
N GLN A 541 40.75 18.74 4.03
CA GLN A 541 41.84 17.78 3.85
C GLN A 541 41.79 17.06 2.50
N ASN A 542 40.86 17.43 1.61
CA ASN A 542 40.53 16.73 0.36
C ASN A 542 40.16 15.24 0.58
N GLY A 543 39.54 14.92 1.71
CA GLY A 543 39.12 13.56 2.04
C GLY A 543 37.81 13.15 1.35
N GLU A 544 37.59 11.84 1.25
CA GLU A 544 36.38 11.26 0.66
C GLU A 544 35.31 10.98 1.73
N ILE A 545 34.06 11.42 1.50
CA ILE A 545 32.94 11.20 2.40
C ILE A 545 31.93 10.26 1.75
N LEU A 546 31.74 9.07 2.32
CA LEU A 546 30.73 8.13 1.87
C LEU A 546 29.43 8.30 2.65
N PHE A 547 28.37 8.72 1.96
CA PHE A 547 27.01 8.63 2.47
C PHE A 547 26.40 7.30 2.06
N ILE A 548 26.31 6.34 2.98
CA ILE A 548 25.54 5.09 2.76
C ILE A 548 24.04 5.39 2.89
N THR A 549 23.69 6.28 3.82
CA THR A 549 22.33 6.78 4.03
C THR A 549 22.29 8.31 3.94
N GLN A 550 21.09 8.89 4.00
CA GLN A 550 20.88 10.35 4.04
C GLN A 550 21.44 11.13 2.82
N ARG A 551 21.61 10.49 1.65
CA ARG A 551 22.11 11.15 0.43
C ARG A 551 21.24 12.29 -0.08
N HIS A 552 19.98 12.31 0.32
CA HIS A 552 19.07 13.40 -0.03
C HIS A 552 19.58 14.74 0.52
N LEU A 553 20.33 14.74 1.63
CA LEU A 553 20.98 15.94 2.19
C LEU A 553 21.93 16.61 1.18
N ILE A 554 22.63 15.83 0.36
CA ILE A 554 23.48 16.34 -0.72
C ILE A 554 22.61 16.80 -1.89
N SER A 555 21.63 15.96 -2.30
CA SER A 555 20.77 16.24 -3.45
C SER A 555 19.91 17.50 -3.30
N MET A 556 19.59 17.88 -2.07
CA MET A 556 18.73 19.03 -1.72
C MET A 556 19.54 20.18 -1.13
N HIS A 557 20.88 20.17 -1.31
CA HIS A 557 21.77 21.23 -0.86
C HIS A 557 21.64 21.59 0.63
N MET A 558 21.30 20.60 1.46
CA MET A 558 21.22 20.75 2.92
C MET A 558 22.60 20.65 3.57
N LEU A 559 23.55 20.00 2.88
CA LEU A 559 24.97 20.03 3.19
C LEU A 559 25.74 20.61 2.01
N ASN A 560 26.77 21.39 2.32
CA ASN A 560 27.67 22.03 1.36
C ASN A 560 29.04 21.36 1.36
N ASN A 561 29.82 21.58 0.30
CA ASN A 561 31.19 21.08 0.14
C ASN A 561 31.33 19.54 0.17
N VAL A 562 30.27 18.82 -0.21
CA VAL A 562 30.29 17.36 -0.36
C VAL A 562 30.24 16.98 -1.83
N THR A 563 31.23 16.23 -2.29
CA THR A 563 31.16 15.53 -3.57
C THR A 563 30.42 14.22 -3.39
N LEU A 564 29.38 13.96 -4.20
CA LEU A 564 28.63 12.71 -4.13
C LEU A 564 29.50 11.53 -4.61
N ILE A 565 29.57 10.49 -3.78
CA ILE A 565 30.08 9.16 -4.14
C ILE A 565 28.85 8.29 -4.49
N PRO A 566 28.64 7.92 -5.76
CA PRO A 566 27.43 7.21 -6.19
C PRO A 566 27.39 5.74 -5.73
N GLU A 567 28.54 5.12 -5.45
CA GLU A 567 28.63 3.74 -4.98
C GLU A 567 28.17 3.59 -3.53
N TYR A 568 27.69 2.40 -3.18
CA TYR A 568 27.41 1.97 -1.81
C TYR A 568 26.22 2.68 -1.13
N GLU A 569 25.18 3.02 -1.91
CA GLU A 569 23.89 3.42 -1.34
C GLU A 569 23.25 2.24 -0.60
N ARG A 570 22.52 2.51 0.49
CA ARG A 570 21.92 1.48 1.35
C ARG A 570 21.02 0.47 0.64
N GLU A 571 20.06 0.90 -0.18
CA GLU A 571 19.17 0.00 -0.92
C GLU A 571 19.94 -0.84 -1.93
N ASP A 572 20.88 -0.24 -2.66
CA ASP A 572 21.70 -1.00 -3.60
C ASP A 572 22.60 -2.02 -2.87
N LEU A 573 23.29 -1.61 -1.79
CA LEU A 573 24.09 -2.51 -0.95
C LEU A 573 23.26 -3.65 -0.39
N MET A 574 22.06 -3.36 0.11
CA MET A 574 21.17 -4.38 0.63
C MET A 574 20.72 -5.33 -0.48
N GLU A 575 20.33 -4.82 -1.65
CA GLU A 575 19.94 -5.65 -2.81
C GLU A 575 21.08 -6.58 -3.22
N TRP A 576 22.31 -6.08 -3.32
CA TRP A 576 23.48 -6.89 -3.67
C TRP A 576 23.88 -7.87 -2.57
N ALA A 577 23.73 -7.49 -1.30
CA ALA A 577 23.94 -8.38 -0.18
C ALA A 577 22.95 -9.55 -0.21
N MET A 578 21.68 -9.27 -0.48
CA MET A 578 20.59 -10.25 -0.61
C MET A 578 20.71 -11.14 -1.85
N ALA A 579 21.26 -10.61 -2.95
CA ALA A 579 21.43 -11.30 -4.22
C ALA A 579 22.74 -12.11 -4.34
N ASP A 580 23.59 -12.05 -3.31
CA ASP A 580 24.93 -12.63 -3.29
C ASP A 580 25.86 -12.18 -4.41
N ASN A 581 25.86 -10.88 -4.68
CA ASN A 581 26.78 -10.30 -5.66
C ASN A 581 28.19 -10.17 -5.06
N THR A 582 28.96 -11.25 -5.13
CA THR A 582 30.32 -11.33 -4.57
C THR A 582 31.29 -10.32 -5.18
N GLU A 583 31.10 -9.96 -6.45
CA GLU A 583 31.98 -8.99 -7.13
C GLU A 583 31.77 -7.58 -6.59
N TYR A 584 30.52 -7.13 -6.50
CA TYR A 584 30.20 -5.82 -5.94
C TYR A 584 30.58 -5.74 -4.46
N LEU A 585 30.22 -6.76 -3.67
CA LEU A 585 30.54 -6.82 -2.24
C LEU A 585 32.05 -6.96 -1.98
N GLY A 586 32.79 -7.62 -2.87
CA GLY A 586 34.24 -7.72 -2.79
C GLY A 586 34.94 -6.37 -3.00
N ARG A 587 34.42 -5.53 -3.92
CA ARG A 587 34.87 -4.14 -4.07
C ARG A 587 34.58 -3.32 -2.83
N PHE A 588 33.36 -3.43 -2.28
CA PHE A 588 32.99 -2.77 -1.03
C PHE A 588 33.93 -3.18 0.12
N GLN A 589 34.16 -4.48 0.30
CA GLN A 589 35.07 -5.00 1.30
C GLN A 589 36.48 -4.42 1.14
N THR A 590 37.01 -4.41 -0.09
CA THR A 590 38.35 -3.88 -0.38
C THR A 590 38.44 -2.40 -0.05
N ASP A 591 37.44 -1.60 -0.41
CA ASP A 591 37.38 -0.16 -0.09
C ASP A 591 37.30 0.08 1.42
N MET A 592 36.56 -0.76 2.16
CA MET A 592 36.52 -0.70 3.63
C MET A 592 37.87 -1.08 4.25
N GLU A 593 38.51 -2.14 3.76
CA GLU A 593 39.81 -2.63 4.26
C GLU A 593 40.95 -1.64 3.99
N ASN A 594 40.90 -0.97 2.84
CA ASN A 594 41.83 0.10 2.49
C ASN A 594 41.52 1.43 3.20
N GLN A 595 40.44 1.49 3.97
CA GLN A 595 39.96 2.69 4.65
C GLN A 595 39.84 3.89 3.69
N ARG A 596 39.31 3.64 2.47
CA ARG A 596 39.25 4.63 1.39
C ARG A 596 38.56 5.94 1.80
N PHE A 597 37.50 5.83 2.59
CA PHE A 597 36.69 6.98 3.00
C PHE A 597 37.22 7.54 4.31
N ASP A 598 37.33 8.86 4.42
CA ASP A 598 37.74 9.56 5.65
C ASP A 598 36.56 9.74 6.62
N LEU A 599 35.33 9.65 6.09
CA LEU A 599 34.09 9.70 6.84
C LEU A 599 33.02 8.84 6.16
N ILE A 600 32.34 8.01 6.95
CA ILE A 600 31.16 7.26 6.51
C ILE A 600 29.96 7.73 7.32
N VAL A 601 28.88 8.08 6.62
CA VAL A 601 27.58 8.49 7.18
C VAL A 601 26.56 7.38 6.94
N VAL A 602 26.09 6.76 8.02
CA VAL A 602 25.18 5.60 8.01
C VAL A 602 24.32 5.60 9.27
N ASP A 603 23.26 4.80 9.32
CA ASP A 603 22.52 4.54 10.56
C ASP A 603 23.42 3.87 11.62
N PRO A 604 23.13 4.03 12.93
CA PRO A 604 23.92 3.42 14.00
C PRO A 604 24.04 1.90 13.82
N LEU A 605 25.28 1.41 13.67
CA LEU A 605 25.54 0.03 13.34
C LEU A 605 25.64 -0.84 14.61
N ASN A 606 24.63 -1.68 14.85
CA ASN A 606 24.66 -2.69 15.92
C ASN A 606 24.83 -4.11 15.35
N TYR A 607 25.98 -4.74 15.61
CA TYR A 607 26.24 -6.11 15.17
C TYR A 607 25.41 -7.12 15.99
N SER A 608 24.22 -7.44 15.48
CA SER A 608 23.31 -8.39 16.12
C SER A 608 22.69 -9.35 15.11
N ILE A 609 22.95 -10.64 15.28
CA ILE A 609 22.29 -11.69 14.50
C ILE A 609 20.97 -12.04 15.16
N TYR A 610 19.88 -11.93 14.39
CA TYR A 610 18.53 -12.18 14.87
C TYR A 610 18.05 -13.59 14.54
N SER A 611 17.30 -14.16 15.47
CA SER A 611 16.56 -15.41 15.23
C SER A 611 15.39 -15.18 14.28
N ARG A 612 14.97 -16.24 13.58
CA ARG A 612 13.80 -16.23 12.67
C ARG A 612 12.46 -15.87 13.32
N ARG A 613 12.40 -15.74 14.64
CA ARG A 613 11.20 -15.29 15.36
C ARG A 613 11.03 -13.77 15.34
N ARG A 614 12.05 -13.02 14.91
CA ARG A 614 11.98 -11.57 14.73
C ARG A 614 11.71 -11.25 13.26
N GLY A 615 10.81 -10.30 13.00
CA GLY A 615 10.55 -9.82 11.64
C GLY A 615 11.83 -9.27 10.99
N PHE A 616 11.96 -9.48 9.67
CA PHE A 616 13.13 -9.08 8.87
C PHE A 616 14.48 -9.64 9.34
N SER A 617 14.49 -10.78 10.04
CA SER A 617 15.74 -11.37 10.54
C SER A 617 16.69 -11.79 9.42
N ASP A 618 16.19 -12.30 8.29
CA ASP A 618 17.04 -12.77 7.19
C ASP A 618 17.73 -11.58 6.50
N GLU A 619 17.00 -10.50 6.20
CA GLU A 619 17.54 -9.24 5.67
C GLU A 619 18.58 -8.64 6.61
N ASN A 620 18.25 -8.52 7.90
CA ASN A 620 19.17 -8.03 8.92
C ASN A 620 20.46 -8.87 8.96
N ASN A 621 20.34 -10.20 9.02
CA ASN A 621 21.50 -11.06 9.16
C ASN A 621 22.43 -11.01 7.95
N VAL A 622 21.86 -10.83 6.75
CA VAL A 622 22.63 -10.63 5.52
C VAL A 622 23.36 -9.29 5.55
N TRP A 623 22.66 -8.21 5.89
CA TRP A 623 23.25 -6.87 6.06
C TRP A 623 24.38 -6.84 7.09
N VAL A 624 24.14 -7.41 8.27
CA VAL A 624 25.11 -7.49 9.37
C VAL A 624 26.39 -8.21 8.92
N ARG A 625 26.24 -9.34 8.22
CA ARG A 625 27.38 -10.17 7.81
C ARG A 625 28.16 -9.59 6.64
N ARG A 626 27.47 -9.02 5.66
CA ARG A 626 28.05 -8.66 4.36
C ARG A 626 28.35 -7.19 4.19
N VAL A 627 27.78 -6.33 5.03
CA VAL A 627 27.99 -4.88 4.97
C VAL A 627 28.55 -4.38 6.30
N MET A 628 27.78 -4.50 7.39
CA MET A 628 28.13 -3.88 8.67
C MET A 628 29.46 -4.37 9.22
N LYS A 629 29.74 -5.68 9.12
CA LYS A 629 31.00 -6.28 9.57
C LYS A 629 32.21 -5.55 9.00
N HIS A 630 32.20 -5.27 7.69
CA HIS A 630 33.36 -4.66 7.02
C HIS A 630 33.55 -3.20 7.41
N ILE A 631 32.46 -2.48 7.71
CA ILE A 631 32.56 -1.13 8.27
C ILE A 631 33.15 -1.21 9.68
N LEU A 632 32.52 -1.98 10.58
CA LEU A 632 32.89 -2.05 12.00
C LEU A 632 34.30 -2.61 12.24
N CYS A 633 34.82 -3.47 11.36
CA CYS A 633 36.19 -3.98 11.43
C CYS A 633 37.27 -2.93 11.10
N ASN A 634 36.94 -1.95 10.27
CA ASN A 634 37.92 -1.03 9.69
C ASN A 634 37.69 0.43 10.10
N TYR A 635 36.50 0.75 10.61
CA TYR A 635 36.09 2.08 10.99
C TYR A 635 35.56 2.09 12.43
N ARG A 636 35.89 3.15 13.16
CA ARG A 636 35.38 3.38 14.51
C ARG A 636 34.31 4.47 14.51
N GLU A 637 33.36 4.33 15.41
CA GLU A 637 32.34 5.32 15.67
C GLU A 637 32.98 6.60 16.23
N ALA A 638 32.78 7.73 15.54
CA ALA A 638 33.26 9.04 15.94
C ALA A 638 32.16 9.86 16.65
N ALA A 639 30.92 9.74 16.18
CA ALA A 639 29.75 10.39 16.76
C ALA A 639 28.48 9.61 16.41
N VAL A 640 27.49 9.65 17.31
CA VAL A 640 26.16 9.08 17.08
C VAL A 640 25.11 10.07 17.53
N PHE A 641 24.06 10.16 16.72
CA PHE A 641 22.84 10.91 16.99
C PHE A 641 21.68 9.90 16.95
N PRO A 642 21.41 9.18 18.06
CA PRO A 642 20.48 8.06 18.05
C PRO A 642 19.03 8.47 17.74
N GLU A 643 18.63 9.67 18.17
CA GLU A 643 17.28 10.21 17.91
C GLU A 643 17.03 10.45 16.42
N ASP A 644 18.10 10.71 15.66
CA ASP A 644 18.05 10.99 14.23
C ASP A 644 18.47 9.82 13.34
N GLU A 645 18.76 8.66 13.96
CA GLU A 645 19.28 7.46 13.28
C GLU A 645 20.51 7.78 12.40
N ILE A 646 21.45 8.56 12.93
CA ILE A 646 22.71 8.90 12.24
C ILE A 646 23.92 8.54 13.10
N ALA A 647 24.91 7.94 12.46
CA ALA A 647 26.22 7.70 13.01
C ALA A 647 27.31 8.06 12.00
N LEU A 648 28.42 8.56 12.54
CA LEU A 648 29.60 8.97 11.81
C LEU A 648 30.74 8.02 12.14
N TYR A 649 31.29 7.38 11.11
CA TYR A 649 32.40 6.45 11.25
C TYR A 649 33.65 7.00 10.57
N VAL A 650 34.79 6.85 11.22
CA VAL A 650 36.10 7.33 10.73
C VAL A 650 37.11 6.19 10.74
N PRO A 651 38.17 6.24 9.91
CA PRO A 651 39.20 5.21 9.90
C PRO A 651 39.72 4.89 11.30
N GLN A 652 39.75 3.60 11.65
CA GLN A 652 40.34 3.13 12.89
C GLN A 652 41.87 3.14 12.79
N SER A 653 42.53 3.67 13.82
CA SER A 653 43.99 3.57 13.96
C SER A 653 44.36 2.37 14.83
N GLY A 654 45.43 1.64 14.44
CA GLY A 654 45.95 0.50 15.20
C GLY A 654 45.38 -0.86 14.78
N GLU A 655 45.35 -1.82 15.70
CA GLU A 655 44.86 -3.17 15.44
C GLU A 655 43.34 -3.16 15.18
N ARG A 656 42.91 -3.85 14.12
CA ARG A 656 41.51 -3.92 13.69
C ARG A 656 40.68 -4.66 14.73
N GLN A 657 39.60 -4.04 15.20
CA GLN A 657 38.67 -4.66 16.15
C GLN A 657 37.43 -5.11 15.39
N CYS A 658 37.34 -6.41 15.11
CA CYS A 658 36.21 -6.99 14.40
C CYS A 658 35.19 -7.60 15.38
N PRO A 659 33.88 -7.33 15.19
CA PRO A 659 32.81 -8.01 15.93
C PRO A 659 32.60 -9.47 15.51
#